data_AF-A0A969YU05-F1
#
_entry.id   AF-A0A969YU05-F1
#
_cell.length_a   1.000
_cell.length_b   1.000
_cell.length_c   1.000
_cell.angle_alpha   90.00
_cell.angle_beta   90.00
_cell.angle_gamma   90.00
#
_symmetry.space_group_name_H-M   'P 1'
#
loop_
_entity.id
_entity.type
_entity.pdbx_description
1 polymer ?
#
loop_
_entity_poly.entity_id
_entity_poly.type
_entity_poly.pdbx_seq_one_letter_code
_entity_poly.pdbx_strand_id
1 'polypeptide(L)'
;MGNIANTTATAYKTNIANDANPDVINPDNKVNFAAFDPNASRLVVETASGIDLSRLAEASGGEVVRTGPLNYGTLQYGGNISTNTENERQNIDKEEIRRTVLNFPGVLSAEWSKTYSLSQSSISSKDVIKNTVQSTQESIKAVQTFNVQASIGDPQYGLQWALKKIRADKVWDEGVTGQGVVVAVVDTGVDLDHPDLVDQAKNMNNLVQGYNAYTRSSSSGAAQDDHGHGTSVAGVIAALNNNLGIVGIAYNAKVMPIKAMDKNGEGEDSIIADGVVWAADHGAKIINMSLGSSDETKVLDDALRYAANKGCLLVGASGNNQNIEFPFPIQSEQTGVSYPAAHPDVVAVSAVDSSDRIADFALTGPEVLLTAPGQRIITDYWSAKETGCAYSSGTSVAAPFVSAAAALLWSRYPQLSSKEIIKALISSAYDLGTTGRDDQYGFGRVDVYRALKSLGAIQTFSSPVTLGWEGGKVYNGGTADDPGAVLTVPAGAFALQVDSNGTDKKISISLQKTVSPGDFPQGITPAGEAITINSWGELPVKHPLKLKVQLEQPDQGIQEAQLAYLYLWSNSRWIRIGGGVPQTSDFLEATIYEPGTYRTGWSAEPTSNRISGSDRIHTALEIAQKAFPTGTDTVILTRSDNFPDALAGAPLAYKYHAPVLLTSPNEISSDVLQTIRYLAPKRIIILGGTGAVSSSVQSELQKLAYVTRVAGETRYTTASAIADLLGTTGQAVLVNSSNFPDAISEASAAAIQGKPILLTPGDSLTSETENSLRKLSVVETDVIGGPGVIKEDLLTELPYPQRINGNDRYATSAAVVEANRPIGKILYVATGMKFPDALTGGVLAAANTSDILLLSPQGLTDAQIRVLQTLGSRKVVALGGEGAVSNEILRQVQRLV
;
A
#
# COMPACT_ATOMS: atom_id res chain seq x y z
N MET A 1 29.68 -25.96 -37.27
CA MET A 1 29.54 -27.33 -37.84
C MET A 1 29.68 -28.28 -36.66
N GLY A 2 28.78 -29.18 -36.27
CA GLY A 2 27.47 -29.60 -36.73
C GLY A 2 26.83 -30.45 -35.61
N ASN A 3 25.51 -30.63 -35.68
CA ASN A 3 24.63 -31.33 -34.72
C ASN A 3 24.90 -32.85 -34.59
N ILE A 4 24.44 -33.47 -33.48
CA ILE A 4 23.26 -34.40 -33.39
C ILE A 4 23.30 -35.25 -32.08
N ALA A 5 22.30 -35.01 -31.22
CA ALA A 5 21.37 -35.90 -30.47
C ALA A 5 21.78 -37.03 -29.48
N ASN A 6 21.02 -37.02 -28.36
CA ASN A 6 20.45 -38.11 -27.51
C ASN A 6 21.43 -39.02 -26.72
N THR A 7 21.22 -39.39 -25.45
CA THR A 7 20.03 -39.96 -24.79
C THR A 7 20.12 -39.93 -23.24
N THR A 8 18.92 -39.94 -22.61
CA THR A 8 18.53 -40.60 -21.33
C THR A 8 19.06 -40.14 -19.97
N ALA A 9 18.16 -39.59 -19.15
CA ALA A 9 18.18 -39.75 -17.69
C ALA A 9 16.76 -40.15 -17.20
N THR A 10 16.68 -41.28 -16.48
CA THR A 10 15.46 -41.85 -15.92
C THR A 10 15.53 -41.82 -14.39
N ALA A 11 14.52 -41.16 -13.79
CA ALA A 11 13.82 -41.37 -12.52
C ALA A 11 14.59 -41.60 -11.19
N TYR A 12 14.20 -40.85 -10.14
CA TYR A 12 13.25 -41.28 -9.06
C TYR A 12 12.85 -40.04 -8.22
N LYS A 13 11.64 -39.49 -8.43
CA LYS A 13 10.45 -39.53 -7.56
C LYS A 13 10.55 -38.82 -6.20
N THR A 14 9.85 -37.69 -6.10
CA THR A 14 8.97 -37.35 -4.96
C THR A 14 7.76 -36.54 -5.48
N ASN A 15 6.61 -36.79 -4.85
CA ASN A 15 5.25 -36.53 -5.32
C ASN A 15 4.91 -35.04 -5.50
N ILE A 16 4.54 -34.66 -6.72
CA ILE A 16 3.67 -33.52 -7.01
C ILE A 16 2.37 -34.12 -7.53
N ALA A 17 1.28 -33.92 -6.78
CA ALA A 17 -0.06 -34.18 -7.27
C ALA A 17 -0.39 -33.11 -8.32
N ASN A 18 -0.10 -33.43 -9.59
CA ASN A 18 -0.80 -32.86 -10.72
C ASN A 18 -2.19 -33.52 -10.77
N ASP A 19 -3.24 -32.72 -10.64
CA ASP A 19 -4.40 -32.80 -11.53
C ASP A 19 -5.31 -31.57 -11.27
N ALA A 20 -5.00 -30.49 -12.00
CA ALA A 20 -5.98 -29.50 -12.40
C ALA A 20 -5.58 -29.04 -13.80
N ASN A 21 -6.02 -29.82 -14.78
CA ASN A 21 -5.98 -29.51 -16.19
C ASN A 21 -6.75 -28.18 -16.44
N PRO A 22 -6.18 -27.14 -17.08
CA PRO A 22 -6.90 -25.90 -17.36
C PRO A 22 -8.00 -26.03 -18.43
N ASP A 23 -8.12 -27.18 -19.11
CA ASP A 23 -9.04 -27.37 -20.25
C ASP A 23 -10.36 -28.10 -19.90
N VAL A 24 -10.86 -28.03 -18.65
CA VAL A 24 -12.21 -28.54 -18.33
C VAL A 24 -13.23 -27.40 -18.26
N ILE A 25 -13.39 -26.68 -19.36
CA ILE A 25 -14.69 -26.10 -19.71
C ILE A 25 -15.26 -27.03 -20.78
N ASN A 26 -16.32 -27.76 -20.42
CA ASN A 26 -17.03 -28.67 -21.32
C ASN A 26 -17.36 -27.95 -22.66
N PRO A 27 -16.71 -28.32 -23.79
CA PRO A 27 -16.92 -27.65 -25.07
C PRO A 27 -18.23 -28.08 -25.76
N ASP A 28 -19.02 -28.97 -25.15
CA ASP A 28 -20.25 -29.53 -25.72
C ASP A 28 -21.57 -28.99 -25.12
N ASN A 29 -21.53 -28.03 -24.19
CA ASN A 29 -22.75 -27.29 -23.84
C ASN A 29 -23.07 -26.23 -24.91
N LYS A 30 -23.50 -26.72 -26.08
CA LYS A 30 -24.26 -25.94 -27.08
C LYS A 30 -25.62 -25.60 -26.49
N VAL A 31 -25.66 -24.73 -25.48
CA VAL A 31 -26.88 -24.00 -25.18
C VAL A 31 -27.03 -22.99 -26.31
N ASN A 32 -28.09 -23.16 -27.09
CA ASN A 32 -28.46 -22.25 -28.16
C ASN A 32 -28.70 -20.88 -27.52
N PHE A 33 -27.76 -19.94 -27.66
CA PHE A 33 -27.85 -18.62 -27.06
C PHE A 33 -29.07 -17.91 -27.63
N ALA A 34 -30.19 -17.92 -26.88
CA ALA A 34 -31.30 -17.06 -27.17
C ALA A 34 -30.76 -15.62 -27.20
N ALA A 35 -31.18 -14.85 -28.21
CA ALA A 35 -30.74 -13.47 -28.38
C ALA A 35 -30.93 -12.71 -27.05
N PHE A 36 -29.82 -12.15 -26.54
CA PHE A 36 -29.81 -11.27 -25.39
C PHE A 36 -30.88 -10.18 -25.60
N ASP A 37 -32.00 -10.24 -24.87
CA ASP A 37 -33.10 -9.29 -25.03
C ASP A 37 -32.76 -8.01 -24.23
N PRO A 38 -32.46 -6.88 -24.88
CA PRO A 38 -32.06 -5.67 -24.17
C PRO A 38 -33.15 -5.12 -23.23
N ASN A 39 -34.41 -5.59 -23.34
CA ASN A 39 -35.52 -5.15 -22.50
C ASN A 39 -35.83 -6.13 -21.35
N ALA A 40 -35.13 -7.26 -21.25
CA ALA A 40 -35.39 -8.26 -20.22
C ALA A 40 -34.70 -7.89 -18.89
N SER A 41 -35.34 -8.22 -17.77
CA SER A 41 -34.67 -8.12 -16.46
C SER A 41 -33.80 -9.35 -16.23
N ARG A 42 -32.58 -9.13 -15.70
CA ARG A 42 -31.58 -10.19 -15.48
C ARG A 42 -31.22 -10.33 -14.01
N LEU A 43 -31.15 -11.56 -13.53
CA LEU A 43 -30.71 -11.91 -12.19
C LEU A 43 -29.39 -12.66 -12.28
N VAL A 44 -28.35 -12.14 -11.66
CA VAL A 44 -27.05 -12.81 -11.50
C VAL A 44 -27.09 -13.63 -10.22
N VAL A 45 -26.67 -14.89 -10.31
CA VAL A 45 -26.79 -15.88 -9.24
C VAL A 45 -25.45 -16.57 -9.04
N GLU A 46 -24.89 -16.50 -7.84
CA GLU A 46 -23.72 -17.29 -7.49
C GLU A 46 -24.11 -18.62 -6.87
N THR A 47 -23.32 -19.64 -7.18
CA THR A 47 -23.60 -21.00 -6.77
C THR A 47 -22.36 -21.69 -6.23
N ALA A 48 -22.56 -22.65 -5.33
CA ALA A 48 -21.54 -23.64 -5.03
C ALA A 48 -21.19 -24.44 -6.31
N SER A 49 -19.95 -24.94 -6.39
CA SER A 49 -19.50 -25.71 -7.54
C SER A 49 -20.42 -26.90 -7.84
N GLY A 50 -20.82 -27.07 -9.10
CA GLY A 50 -21.58 -28.22 -9.59
C GLY A 50 -23.11 -28.08 -9.54
N ILE A 51 -23.65 -26.88 -9.27
CA ILE A 51 -25.09 -26.62 -9.34
C ILE A 51 -25.57 -26.51 -10.80
N ASP A 52 -26.70 -27.18 -11.11
CA ASP A 52 -27.36 -27.12 -12.42
C ASP A 52 -28.28 -25.90 -12.51
N LEU A 53 -27.78 -24.82 -13.12
CA LEU A 53 -28.50 -23.56 -13.32
C LEU A 53 -29.78 -23.72 -14.16
N SER A 54 -29.89 -24.78 -14.97
CA SER A 54 -31.08 -25.02 -15.81
C SER A 54 -32.30 -25.36 -14.94
N ARG A 55 -32.10 -26.17 -13.89
CA ARG A 55 -33.15 -26.49 -12.91
C ARG A 55 -33.55 -25.27 -12.08
N LEU A 56 -32.58 -24.42 -11.78
CA LEU A 56 -32.81 -23.17 -11.07
C LEU A 56 -33.65 -22.18 -11.90
N ALA A 57 -33.31 -22.05 -13.19
CA ALA A 57 -34.05 -21.24 -14.15
C ALA A 57 -35.49 -21.75 -14.32
N GLU A 58 -35.67 -23.07 -14.49
CA GLU A 58 -36.99 -23.70 -14.57
C GLU A 58 -37.83 -23.44 -13.31
N ALA A 59 -37.24 -23.59 -12.13
CA ALA A 59 -37.92 -23.38 -10.85
C ALA A 59 -38.35 -21.92 -10.61
N SER A 60 -37.65 -20.96 -11.19
CA SER A 60 -37.91 -19.52 -11.04
C SER A 60 -38.68 -18.91 -12.22
N GLY A 61 -38.94 -19.69 -13.28
CA GLY A 61 -39.58 -19.21 -14.50
C GLY A 61 -38.68 -18.33 -15.38
N GLY A 62 -37.36 -18.46 -15.23
CA GLY A 62 -36.35 -17.77 -16.03
C GLY A 62 -35.65 -18.67 -17.04
N GLU A 63 -34.76 -18.06 -17.82
CA GLU A 63 -33.90 -18.77 -18.78
C GLU A 63 -32.43 -18.50 -18.48
N VAL A 64 -31.58 -19.54 -18.47
CA VAL A 64 -30.14 -19.34 -18.33
C VAL A 64 -29.60 -18.72 -19.61
N VAL A 65 -29.09 -17.49 -19.52
CA VAL A 65 -28.47 -16.79 -20.65
C VAL A 65 -26.95 -16.77 -20.57
N ARG A 66 -26.37 -17.01 -19.39
CA ARG A 66 -24.92 -16.95 -19.18
C ARG A 66 -24.47 -17.78 -17.98
N THR A 67 -23.24 -18.30 -18.04
CA THR A 67 -22.53 -18.91 -16.89
C THR A 67 -21.10 -18.34 -16.82
N GLY A 68 -20.72 -17.75 -15.69
CA GLY A 68 -19.45 -17.05 -15.49
C GLY A 68 -18.32 -17.92 -14.95
N PRO A 69 -17.07 -17.43 -15.03
CA PRO A 69 -15.87 -18.18 -14.62
C PRO A 69 -15.72 -18.34 -13.10
N LEU A 70 -16.45 -17.57 -12.30
CA LEU A 70 -16.42 -17.60 -10.82
C LEU A 70 -17.65 -18.31 -10.21
N ASN A 71 -18.18 -19.33 -10.89
CA ASN A 71 -19.35 -20.12 -10.46
C ASN A 71 -20.66 -19.31 -10.29
N TYR A 72 -20.85 -18.28 -11.13
CA TYR A 72 -22.14 -17.58 -11.24
C TYR A 72 -22.87 -17.90 -12.55
N GLY A 73 -24.16 -17.60 -12.60
CA GLY A 73 -24.99 -17.65 -13.79
C GLY A 73 -25.87 -16.41 -13.91
N THR A 74 -26.28 -16.07 -15.12
CA THR A 74 -27.25 -15.01 -15.38
C THR A 74 -28.53 -15.63 -15.90
N LEU A 75 -29.63 -15.35 -15.19
CA LEU A 75 -30.99 -15.76 -15.53
C LEU A 75 -31.73 -14.56 -16.13
N GLN A 76 -32.41 -14.77 -17.26
CA GLN A 76 -33.21 -13.75 -17.94
C GLN A 76 -34.70 -14.04 -17.76
N TYR A 77 -35.48 -12.98 -17.53
CA TYR A 77 -36.93 -13.04 -17.35
C TYR A 77 -37.61 -12.05 -18.31
N GLY A 78 -38.57 -12.55 -19.11
CA GLY A 78 -39.37 -11.73 -20.04
C GLY A 78 -40.65 -11.16 -19.41
N GLY A 79 -41.14 -10.03 -19.92
CA GLY A 79 -42.38 -9.36 -19.48
C GLY A 79 -42.16 -8.06 -18.69
N ASN A 80 -43.25 -7.32 -18.38
CA ASN A 80 -43.18 -6.14 -17.50
C ASN A 80 -43.04 -6.62 -16.04
N ILE A 81 -41.83 -6.54 -15.49
CA ILE A 81 -41.54 -6.96 -14.11
C ILE A 81 -41.56 -5.72 -13.21
N SER A 82 -42.41 -5.71 -12.18
CA SER A 82 -42.69 -4.53 -11.32
C SER A 82 -42.13 -4.73 -9.91
N THR A 83 -41.78 -3.63 -9.24
CA THR A 83 -41.43 -3.59 -7.81
C THR A 83 -42.64 -3.35 -6.90
N ASN A 84 -43.82 -3.03 -7.46
CA ASN A 84 -45.04 -2.68 -6.71
C ASN A 84 -46.16 -3.71 -6.92
N THR A 85 -46.80 -4.10 -5.82
CA THR A 85 -47.93 -5.05 -5.73
C THR A 85 -49.31 -4.44 -6.04
N GLU A 86 -49.41 -3.14 -6.35
CA GLU A 86 -50.70 -2.42 -6.35
C GLU A 86 -51.50 -2.42 -7.66
N ASN A 87 -51.04 -3.03 -8.77
CA ASN A 87 -51.84 -3.08 -10.01
C ASN A 87 -51.96 -4.50 -10.57
N GLU A 88 -53.15 -5.09 -10.43
CA GLU A 88 -53.57 -6.44 -10.85
C GLU A 88 -53.67 -6.64 -12.38
N ARG A 89 -52.62 -6.33 -13.15
CA ARG A 89 -52.49 -6.82 -14.53
C ARG A 89 -51.07 -7.29 -14.82
N GLN A 90 -50.87 -8.60 -14.70
CA GLN A 90 -49.77 -9.37 -15.31
C GLN A 90 -48.33 -8.85 -15.09
N ASN A 91 -47.97 -8.45 -13.88
CA ASN A 91 -46.57 -8.18 -13.53
C ASN A 91 -46.00 -9.33 -12.69
N ILE A 92 -44.80 -9.79 -13.04
CA ILE A 92 -44.03 -10.78 -12.26
C ILE A 92 -43.30 -10.02 -11.14
N ASP A 93 -43.26 -10.55 -9.91
CA ASP A 93 -42.63 -9.91 -8.74
C ASP A 93 -41.11 -10.23 -8.66
N LYS A 94 -40.26 -9.18 -8.70
CA LYS A 94 -38.79 -9.31 -8.60
C LYS A 94 -38.34 -9.96 -7.29
N GLU A 95 -39.02 -9.71 -6.18
CA GLU A 95 -38.64 -10.26 -4.88
C GLU A 95 -39.10 -11.71 -4.73
N GLU A 96 -40.21 -12.10 -5.36
CA GLU A 96 -40.64 -13.50 -5.37
C GLU A 96 -39.70 -14.38 -6.20
N ILE A 97 -39.31 -13.93 -7.39
CA ILE A 97 -38.27 -14.59 -8.21
C ILE A 97 -36.99 -14.75 -7.39
N ARG A 98 -36.48 -13.64 -6.84
CA ARG A 98 -35.22 -13.62 -6.09
C ARG A 98 -35.27 -14.57 -4.89
N ARG A 99 -36.37 -14.57 -4.14
CA ARG A 99 -36.57 -15.49 -2.99
C ARG A 99 -36.61 -16.95 -3.42
N THR A 100 -37.25 -17.25 -4.57
CA THR A 100 -37.30 -18.61 -5.12
C THR A 100 -35.90 -19.11 -5.47
N VAL A 101 -35.11 -18.26 -6.11
CA VAL A 101 -33.71 -18.56 -6.45
C VAL A 101 -32.85 -18.74 -5.20
N LEU A 102 -32.93 -17.84 -4.22
CA LEU A 102 -32.16 -17.92 -2.97
C LEU A 102 -32.48 -19.16 -2.13
N ASN A 103 -33.72 -19.68 -2.20
CA ASN A 103 -34.12 -20.89 -1.48
C ASN A 103 -33.62 -22.19 -2.14
N PHE A 104 -33.04 -22.11 -3.34
CA PHE A 104 -32.53 -23.28 -4.02
C PHE A 104 -31.21 -23.73 -3.38
N PRO A 105 -31.07 -25.01 -2.98
CA PRO A 105 -29.86 -25.49 -2.30
C PRO A 105 -28.59 -25.23 -3.10
N GLY A 106 -27.60 -24.60 -2.47
CA GLY A 106 -26.31 -24.28 -3.08
C GLY A 106 -26.24 -22.94 -3.80
N VAL A 107 -27.31 -22.15 -3.83
CA VAL A 107 -27.25 -20.73 -4.20
C VAL A 107 -26.64 -19.94 -3.04
N LEU A 108 -25.63 -19.12 -3.34
CA LEU A 108 -24.89 -18.31 -2.37
C LEU A 108 -25.39 -16.86 -2.36
N SER A 109 -25.74 -16.33 -3.53
CA SER A 109 -26.26 -14.98 -3.70
C SER A 109 -27.14 -14.90 -4.94
N ALA A 110 -28.07 -13.94 -4.97
CA ALA A 110 -28.88 -13.64 -6.14
C ALA A 110 -29.20 -12.13 -6.18
N GLU A 111 -28.71 -11.44 -7.20
CA GLU A 111 -28.78 -9.99 -7.35
C GLU A 111 -29.27 -9.61 -8.74
N TRP A 112 -30.15 -8.59 -8.80
CA TRP A 112 -30.60 -8.07 -10.09
C TRP A 112 -29.46 -7.32 -10.74
N SER A 113 -29.17 -7.69 -11.99
CA SER A 113 -28.05 -7.14 -12.76
C SER A 113 -28.13 -5.63 -12.88
N LYS A 114 -26.97 -4.98 -12.80
CA LYS A 114 -26.82 -3.54 -12.98
C LYS A 114 -26.15 -3.21 -14.31
N THR A 115 -26.60 -2.10 -14.89
CA THR A 115 -26.00 -1.51 -16.09
C THR A 115 -24.99 -0.45 -15.68
N TYR A 116 -23.78 -0.58 -16.20
CA TYR A 116 -22.72 0.40 -16.15
C TYR A 116 -22.75 1.21 -17.43
N SER A 117 -22.53 2.51 -17.32
CA SER A 117 -22.61 3.42 -18.44
C SER A 117 -21.36 4.28 -18.54
N LEU A 118 -21.06 4.69 -19.76
CA LEU A 118 -20.15 5.80 -20.00
C LEU A 118 -20.91 7.11 -19.76
N SER A 119 -20.60 7.84 -18.69
CA SER A 119 -21.09 9.21 -18.54
C SER A 119 -20.47 10.07 -19.65
N GLN A 120 -21.30 10.55 -20.58
CA GLN A 120 -20.90 11.03 -21.92
C GLN A 120 -19.69 11.99 -21.98
N SER A 121 -18.85 11.78 -23.00
CA SER A 121 -18.51 12.86 -23.95
C SER A 121 -18.80 12.37 -25.38
N SER A 122 -19.74 13.02 -26.05
CA SER A 122 -19.88 12.91 -27.50
C SER A 122 -18.90 13.91 -28.11
N ILE A 123 -17.90 13.40 -28.83
CA ILE A 123 -16.96 14.24 -29.58
C ILE A 123 -17.77 14.96 -30.65
N SER A 124 -17.82 16.29 -30.58
CA SER A 124 -18.36 17.12 -31.64
C SER A 124 -17.44 16.98 -32.86
N SER A 125 -18.02 16.71 -34.03
CA SER A 125 -17.29 16.63 -35.31
C SER A 125 -16.53 17.92 -35.67
N LYS A 126 -16.71 19.02 -34.94
CA LYS A 126 -15.92 20.25 -35.08
C LYS A 126 -14.57 20.21 -34.36
N ASP A 127 -14.36 19.28 -33.43
CA ASP A 127 -13.15 19.18 -32.60
C ASP A 127 -12.19 18.07 -33.07
N VAL A 128 -12.52 17.40 -34.18
CA VAL A 128 -11.70 16.38 -34.83
C VAL A 128 -10.57 17.06 -35.62
N ILE A 129 -9.33 16.74 -35.30
CA ILE A 129 -8.16 17.25 -36.01
C ILE A 129 -7.81 16.28 -37.14
N LYS A 130 -8.04 16.72 -38.40
CA LYS A 130 -7.77 15.89 -39.58
C LYS A 130 -6.29 15.90 -39.95
N ASN A 131 -5.62 14.75 -39.78
CA ASN A 131 -4.30 14.52 -40.35
C ASN A 131 -4.41 14.36 -41.87
N THR A 132 -4.09 15.41 -42.63
CA THR A 132 -3.90 15.28 -44.09
C THR A 132 -2.51 14.71 -44.32
N VAL A 133 -2.42 13.47 -44.79
CA VAL A 133 -1.18 12.88 -45.30
C VAL A 133 -0.77 13.64 -46.55
N GLN A 134 0.03 14.70 -46.41
CA GLN A 134 0.73 15.32 -47.53
C GLN A 134 2.20 14.97 -47.44
N SER A 135 2.59 14.00 -48.27
CA SER A 135 3.96 13.69 -48.59
C SER A 135 4.63 14.89 -49.25
N THR A 136 5.60 15.53 -48.59
CA THR A 136 6.62 16.33 -49.27
C THR A 136 8.00 15.84 -48.85
N GLN A 137 8.60 15.08 -49.76
CA GLN A 137 10.05 14.89 -49.84
C GLN A 137 10.69 16.24 -50.13
N GLU A 138 11.47 16.81 -49.20
CA GLU A 138 12.64 17.59 -49.57
C GLU A 138 13.79 17.36 -48.59
N SER A 139 14.92 17.01 -49.18
CA SER A 139 16.17 16.61 -48.58
C SER A 139 17.05 17.79 -48.20
N ILE A 140 17.60 17.81 -46.97
CA ILE A 140 18.86 18.50 -46.66
C ILE A 140 19.73 17.60 -45.78
N LYS A 141 20.97 17.37 -46.23
CA LYS A 141 22.01 16.56 -45.58
C LYS A 141 22.90 17.38 -44.64
N ALA A 142 23.30 16.68 -43.56
CA ALA A 142 24.50 16.82 -42.72
C ALA A 142 24.48 17.96 -41.66
N VAL A 143 24.94 17.79 -40.42
CA VAL A 143 26.11 17.04 -39.91
C VAL A 143 25.87 16.47 -38.50
N GLN A 144 26.55 15.35 -38.21
CA GLN A 144 26.57 14.53 -37.00
C GLN A 144 26.94 15.26 -35.69
N THR A 145 26.26 14.87 -34.61
CA THR A 145 26.85 14.24 -33.40
C THR A 145 25.78 13.35 -32.74
N PHE A 146 26.09 12.07 -32.53
CA PHE A 146 25.16 11.08 -31.98
C PHE A 146 25.00 11.25 -30.46
N ASN A 147 23.83 11.71 -30.03
CA ASN A 147 23.19 11.29 -28.78
C ASN A 147 21.80 10.80 -29.20
N VAL A 148 21.49 9.52 -28.97
CA VAL A 148 20.19 8.94 -29.28
C VAL A 148 19.18 9.43 -28.24
N GLN A 149 18.70 10.66 -28.38
CA GLN A 149 17.38 11.03 -27.85
C GLN A 149 16.35 10.47 -28.82
N ALA A 150 15.39 9.68 -28.33
CA ALA A 150 14.18 9.40 -29.09
C ALA A 150 13.45 10.73 -29.27
N SER A 151 13.63 11.40 -30.41
CA SER A 151 12.87 12.60 -30.71
C SER A 151 11.41 12.18 -30.91
N ILE A 152 10.51 12.62 -30.04
CA ILE A 152 9.06 12.52 -30.26
C ILE A 152 8.76 13.32 -31.53
N GLY A 153 8.38 12.62 -32.61
CA GLY A 153 8.16 13.22 -33.92
C GLY A 153 6.69 13.39 -34.29
N ASP A 154 5.78 13.00 -33.39
CA ASP A 154 4.33 13.04 -33.58
C ASP A 154 3.83 14.50 -33.61
N PRO A 155 3.08 14.89 -34.66
CA PRO A 155 2.78 16.29 -34.94
C PRO A 155 1.93 16.96 -33.85
N GLN A 156 1.17 16.18 -33.06
CA GLN A 156 0.30 16.72 -32.01
C GLN A 156 0.94 16.74 -30.61
N TYR A 157 2.18 16.26 -30.43
CA TYR A 157 2.85 16.24 -29.13
C TYR A 157 2.90 17.62 -28.45
N GLY A 158 3.04 18.69 -29.24
CA GLY A 158 3.02 20.08 -28.74
C GLY A 158 1.69 20.50 -28.08
N LEU A 159 0.59 19.80 -28.38
CA LEU A 159 -0.75 20.05 -27.79
C LEU A 159 -1.01 19.20 -26.54
N GLN A 160 -0.21 18.16 -26.29
CA GLN A 160 -0.36 17.24 -25.16
C GLN A 160 0.27 17.80 -23.87
N TRP A 161 -0.27 18.94 -23.39
CA TRP A 161 0.20 19.64 -22.18
C TRP A 161 0.36 18.73 -20.97
N ALA A 162 -0.55 17.74 -20.85
CA ALA A 162 -0.65 16.83 -19.73
C ALA A 162 0.59 15.94 -19.55
N LEU A 163 1.30 15.62 -20.65
CA LEU A 163 2.51 14.78 -20.60
C LEU A 163 3.64 15.46 -19.82
N LYS A 164 3.84 16.77 -20.04
CA LYS A 164 4.82 17.55 -19.27
C LYS A 164 4.36 17.77 -17.84
N LYS A 165 3.05 17.90 -17.63
CA LYS A 165 2.46 18.11 -16.31
C LYS A 165 2.71 16.91 -15.39
N ILE A 166 2.53 15.69 -15.87
CA ILE A 166 2.87 14.46 -15.14
C ILE A 166 4.35 14.07 -15.25
N ARG A 167 5.16 14.87 -15.95
CA ARG A 167 6.58 14.65 -16.24
C ARG A 167 6.90 13.31 -16.93
N ALA A 168 6.04 12.85 -17.83
CA ALA A 168 6.28 11.66 -18.64
C ALA A 168 7.47 11.84 -19.60
N ASP A 169 7.67 13.06 -20.11
CA ASP A 169 8.83 13.42 -20.94
C ASP A 169 10.16 13.13 -20.25
N LYS A 170 10.25 13.39 -18.93
CA LYS A 170 11.43 13.08 -18.12
C LYS A 170 11.66 11.59 -17.90
N VAL A 171 10.59 10.80 -17.90
CA VAL A 171 10.67 9.33 -17.84
C VAL A 171 11.17 8.76 -19.17
N TRP A 172 10.74 9.34 -20.29
CA TRP A 172 11.22 8.97 -21.62
C TRP A 172 12.69 9.34 -21.86
N ASP A 173 13.16 10.47 -21.30
CA ASP A 173 14.58 10.84 -21.28
C ASP A 173 15.46 9.73 -20.64
N GLU A 174 14.88 8.86 -19.80
CA GLU A 174 15.54 7.69 -19.19
C GLU A 174 15.34 6.37 -19.94
N GLY A 175 14.75 6.41 -21.15
CA GLY A 175 14.48 5.23 -21.96
C GLY A 175 13.37 4.32 -21.42
N VAL A 176 12.55 4.80 -20.48
CA VAL A 176 11.42 4.04 -19.92
C VAL A 176 10.17 4.39 -20.70
N THR A 177 9.60 3.40 -21.40
CA THR A 177 8.53 3.64 -22.40
C THR A 177 7.34 2.71 -22.25
N GLY A 178 7.31 1.86 -21.20
CA GLY A 178 6.22 0.91 -20.93
C GLY A 178 6.41 -0.45 -21.60
N GLN A 179 7.57 -0.70 -22.23
CA GLN A 179 7.83 -1.93 -22.97
C GLN A 179 7.65 -3.19 -22.08
N GLY A 180 6.97 -4.20 -22.61
CA GLY A 180 6.78 -5.49 -21.93
C GLY A 180 5.63 -5.52 -20.92
N VAL A 181 4.92 -4.41 -20.73
CA VAL A 181 3.73 -4.35 -19.88
C VAL A 181 2.47 -4.42 -20.74
N VAL A 182 1.51 -5.24 -20.34
CA VAL A 182 0.18 -5.36 -20.97
C VAL A 182 -0.85 -4.66 -20.09
N VAL A 183 -1.56 -3.70 -20.67
CA VAL A 183 -2.66 -2.95 -20.05
C VAL A 183 -3.97 -3.37 -20.73
N ALA A 184 -4.87 -4.00 -19.99
CA ALA A 184 -6.21 -4.30 -20.47
C ALA A 184 -7.10 -3.06 -20.39
N VAL A 185 -7.81 -2.79 -21.47
CA VAL A 185 -8.81 -1.72 -21.57
C VAL A 185 -10.18 -2.40 -21.62
N VAL A 186 -10.85 -2.44 -20.46
CA VAL A 186 -12.21 -3.01 -20.31
C VAL A 186 -13.22 -1.91 -20.60
N ASP A 187 -13.71 -1.89 -21.84
CA ASP A 187 -14.41 -0.75 -22.43
C ASP A 187 -15.27 -1.16 -23.66
N THR A 188 -15.51 -0.26 -24.61
CA THR A 188 -16.33 -0.50 -25.83
C THR A 188 -15.63 -1.32 -26.91
N GLY A 189 -14.36 -1.67 -26.73
CA GLY A 189 -13.47 -2.20 -27.76
C GLY A 189 -12.40 -1.18 -28.15
N VAL A 190 -11.54 -1.53 -29.10
CA VAL A 190 -10.50 -0.63 -29.63
C VAL A 190 -10.50 -0.73 -31.16
N ASP A 191 -10.28 0.38 -31.86
CA ASP A 191 -10.07 0.37 -33.29
C ASP A 191 -8.79 -0.40 -33.64
N LEU A 192 -8.95 -1.64 -34.11
CA LEU A 192 -7.85 -2.58 -34.29
C LEU A 192 -6.94 -2.21 -35.46
N ASP A 193 -7.37 -1.26 -36.29
CA ASP A 193 -6.64 -0.75 -37.46
C ASP A 193 -6.28 0.75 -37.32
N HIS A 194 -6.39 1.33 -36.11
CA HIS A 194 -6.07 2.74 -35.89
C HIS A 194 -4.59 3.01 -36.23
N PRO A 195 -4.26 3.99 -37.10
CA PRO A 195 -2.88 4.19 -37.57
C PRO A 195 -1.92 4.63 -36.46
N ASP A 196 -2.44 5.18 -35.36
CA ASP A 196 -1.66 5.57 -34.17
C ASP A 196 -1.53 4.44 -33.14
N LEU A 197 -2.20 3.29 -33.33
CA LEU A 197 -2.05 2.08 -32.48
C LEU A 197 -1.40 0.92 -33.25
N VAL A 198 -1.59 0.90 -34.57
CA VAL A 198 -1.07 -0.09 -35.52
C VAL A 198 -0.54 0.60 -36.77
N ASP A 199 0.78 0.74 -36.87
CA ASP A 199 1.45 1.22 -38.07
C ASP A 199 2.04 0.04 -38.84
N GLN A 200 1.29 -0.44 -39.84
CA GLN A 200 1.73 -1.52 -40.72
C GLN A 200 2.95 -1.12 -41.56
N ALA A 201 3.09 0.16 -41.93
CA ALA A 201 4.21 0.63 -42.74
C ALA A 201 5.54 0.60 -41.98
N LYS A 202 5.49 0.81 -40.66
CA LYS A 202 6.65 0.71 -39.76
C LYS A 202 6.75 -0.59 -38.98
N ASN A 203 5.82 -1.52 -39.21
CA ASN A 203 5.70 -2.78 -38.47
C ASN A 203 5.66 -2.57 -36.94
N MET A 204 4.91 -1.56 -36.51
CA MET A 204 4.66 -1.24 -35.10
C MET A 204 3.20 -1.56 -34.78
N ASN A 205 2.96 -2.31 -33.71
CA ASN A 205 1.62 -2.68 -33.29
C ASN A 205 1.58 -2.71 -31.76
N ASN A 206 0.82 -1.81 -31.14
CA ASN A 206 0.65 -1.75 -29.69
C ASN A 206 -0.57 -2.53 -29.18
N LEU A 207 -1.25 -3.30 -30.02
CA LEU A 207 -2.36 -4.16 -29.63
C LEU A 207 -1.89 -5.62 -29.45
N VAL A 208 -2.47 -6.31 -28.48
CA VAL A 208 -2.41 -7.78 -28.34
C VAL A 208 -3.79 -8.39 -28.56
N GLN A 209 -3.91 -9.72 -28.47
CA GLN A 209 -5.18 -10.41 -28.63
C GLN A 209 -6.22 -9.86 -27.65
N GLY A 210 -7.32 -9.35 -28.21
CA GLY A 210 -8.47 -8.87 -27.44
C GLY A 210 -9.53 -9.94 -27.22
N TYR A 211 -10.53 -9.58 -26.43
CA TYR A 211 -11.67 -10.44 -26.10
C TYR A 211 -12.97 -9.64 -26.13
N ASN A 212 -14.00 -10.23 -26.71
CA ASN A 212 -15.36 -9.70 -26.67
C ASN A 212 -16.15 -10.48 -25.64
N ALA A 213 -16.46 -9.83 -24.53
CA ALA A 213 -17.18 -10.46 -23.43
C ALA A 213 -18.64 -10.76 -23.79
N TYR A 214 -19.29 -10.01 -24.69
CA TYR A 214 -20.65 -10.33 -25.13
C TYR A 214 -20.71 -11.66 -25.88
N THR A 215 -19.80 -11.84 -26.84
CA THR A 215 -19.78 -13.01 -27.73
C THR A 215 -18.89 -14.14 -27.23
N ARG A 216 -18.13 -13.92 -26.16
CA ARG A 216 -17.09 -14.82 -25.63
C ARG A 216 -16.10 -15.28 -26.68
N SER A 217 -15.69 -14.33 -27.52
CA SER A 217 -14.78 -14.60 -28.63
C SER A 217 -13.50 -13.79 -28.50
N SER A 218 -12.37 -14.48 -28.70
CA SER A 218 -11.05 -13.89 -28.89
C SER A 218 -10.58 -14.00 -30.34
N SER A 219 -11.52 -14.21 -31.28
CA SER A 219 -11.23 -14.23 -32.71
C SER A 219 -10.77 -12.86 -33.22
N SER A 220 -10.03 -12.86 -34.32
CA SER A 220 -9.56 -11.61 -34.95
C SER A 220 -10.78 -10.72 -35.29
N GLY A 221 -10.74 -9.46 -34.87
CA GLY A 221 -11.84 -8.52 -35.05
C GLY A 221 -12.92 -8.54 -33.96
N ALA A 222 -12.92 -9.52 -33.04
CA ALA A 222 -14.00 -9.67 -32.05
C ALA A 222 -14.13 -8.43 -31.14
N ALA A 223 -13.01 -7.82 -30.78
CA ALA A 223 -12.94 -6.66 -29.89
C ALA A 223 -12.83 -5.30 -30.64
N GLN A 224 -13.25 -5.26 -31.91
CA GLN A 224 -13.33 -4.00 -32.67
C GLN A 224 -14.29 -3.03 -31.96
N ASP A 225 -13.86 -1.77 -31.86
CA ASP A 225 -14.69 -0.70 -31.31
C ASP A 225 -15.90 -0.42 -32.21
N ASP A 226 -17.06 -0.17 -31.58
CA ASP A 226 -18.30 0.26 -32.24
C ASP A 226 -18.88 1.53 -31.61
N HIS A 227 -18.14 2.15 -30.67
CA HIS A 227 -18.49 3.41 -30.01
C HIS A 227 -17.39 4.48 -30.13
N GLY A 228 -16.11 4.12 -29.98
CA GLY A 228 -14.95 5.02 -30.05
C GLY A 228 -14.32 5.38 -28.70
N HIS A 229 -14.93 5.00 -27.57
CA HIS A 229 -14.46 5.39 -26.24
C HIS A 229 -13.22 4.58 -25.83
N GLY A 230 -13.25 3.27 -25.97
CA GLY A 230 -12.09 2.44 -25.67
C GLY A 230 -10.88 2.75 -26.57
N THR A 231 -11.09 3.20 -27.81
CA THR A 231 -10.02 3.74 -28.66
C THR A 231 -9.40 5.01 -28.07
N SER A 232 -10.22 5.93 -27.55
CA SER A 232 -9.74 7.14 -26.87
C SER A 232 -8.92 6.84 -25.62
N VAL A 233 -9.32 5.83 -24.84
CA VAL A 233 -8.59 5.35 -23.66
C VAL A 233 -7.26 4.71 -24.07
N ALA A 234 -7.27 3.85 -25.10
CA ALA A 234 -6.07 3.20 -25.62
C ALA A 234 -5.03 4.22 -26.12
N GLY A 235 -5.45 5.29 -26.80
CA GLY A 235 -4.58 6.36 -27.29
C GLY A 235 -3.81 7.06 -26.16
N VAL A 236 -4.48 7.42 -25.06
CA VAL A 236 -3.81 8.01 -23.87
C VAL A 236 -2.72 7.09 -23.33
N ILE A 237 -3.00 5.78 -23.29
CA ILE A 237 -2.07 4.79 -22.74
C ILE A 237 -0.88 4.58 -23.67
N ALA A 238 -1.13 4.22 -24.93
CA ALA A 238 -0.12 3.63 -25.80
C ALA A 238 -0.29 3.97 -27.30
N ALA A 239 -0.79 5.16 -27.65
CA ALA A 239 -0.55 5.69 -28.99
C ALA A 239 0.96 5.65 -29.31
N LEU A 240 1.29 5.28 -30.54
CA LEU A 240 2.64 5.00 -31.00
C LEU A 240 3.45 6.30 -31.06
N ASN A 241 4.76 6.20 -30.87
CA ASN A 241 5.68 7.25 -31.31
C ASN A 241 6.09 6.90 -32.75
N ASN A 242 5.26 7.27 -33.72
CA ASN A 242 5.41 6.88 -35.13
C ASN A 242 5.33 8.08 -36.08
N ASN A 243 5.54 9.30 -35.60
CA ASN A 243 5.41 10.54 -36.37
C ASN A 243 4.01 10.77 -36.97
N LEU A 244 2.97 10.18 -36.39
CA LEU A 244 1.57 10.39 -36.74
C LEU A 244 0.81 10.80 -35.48
N GLY A 245 -0.31 11.51 -35.64
CA GLY A 245 -1.20 11.79 -34.50
C GLY A 245 -0.51 12.31 -33.23
N ILE A 246 -0.80 11.64 -32.13
CA ILE A 246 -0.35 11.92 -30.76
C ILE A 246 0.75 10.94 -30.34
N VAL A 247 1.21 11.01 -29.09
CA VAL A 247 2.00 9.92 -28.49
C VAL A 247 1.39 9.50 -27.14
N GLY A 248 1.27 8.21 -26.90
CA GLY A 248 0.79 7.66 -25.64
C GLY A 248 1.81 7.83 -24.52
N ILE A 249 1.35 7.85 -23.26
CA ILE A 249 2.22 8.00 -22.09
C ILE A 249 3.22 6.83 -22.00
N ALA A 250 2.74 5.62 -22.23
CA ALA A 250 3.50 4.37 -22.27
C ALA A 250 3.52 3.82 -23.72
N TYR A 251 4.05 4.61 -24.66
CA TYR A 251 3.98 4.36 -26.11
C TYR A 251 4.62 3.05 -26.63
N ASN A 252 5.26 2.23 -25.78
CA ASN A 252 5.72 0.87 -26.12
C ASN A 252 5.05 -0.23 -25.27
N ALA A 253 4.11 0.12 -24.39
CA ALA A 253 3.24 -0.86 -23.73
C ALA A 253 2.29 -1.50 -24.76
N LYS A 254 1.69 -2.63 -24.36
CA LYS A 254 0.65 -3.28 -25.16
C LYS A 254 -0.72 -3.05 -24.55
N VAL A 255 -1.71 -2.75 -25.37
CA VAL A 255 -3.11 -2.67 -25.02
C VAL A 255 -3.79 -4.00 -25.35
N MET A 256 -4.49 -4.56 -24.38
CA MET A 256 -5.38 -5.72 -24.55
C MET A 256 -6.83 -5.21 -24.62
N PRO A 257 -7.45 -5.20 -25.81
CA PRO A 257 -8.82 -4.72 -25.96
C PRO A 257 -9.81 -5.70 -25.34
N ILE A 258 -10.61 -5.26 -24.36
CA ILE A 258 -11.67 -6.07 -23.76
C ILE A 258 -13.00 -5.36 -24.01
N LYS A 259 -13.76 -5.84 -25.00
CA LYS A 259 -15.08 -5.31 -25.33
C LYS A 259 -16.11 -5.83 -24.32
N ALA A 260 -16.41 -5.01 -23.32
CA ALA A 260 -17.36 -5.27 -22.25
C ALA A 260 -18.51 -4.25 -22.22
N MET A 261 -18.48 -3.25 -23.10
CA MET A 261 -19.58 -2.30 -23.34
C MET A 261 -20.04 -2.34 -24.80
N ASP A 262 -21.32 -2.04 -25.03
CA ASP A 262 -21.95 -2.06 -26.34
C ASP A 262 -21.74 -0.74 -27.11
N LYS A 263 -22.32 -0.66 -28.31
CA LYS A 263 -22.27 0.52 -29.19
C LYS A 263 -22.87 1.81 -28.61
N ASN A 264 -23.66 1.70 -27.54
CA ASN A 264 -24.26 2.83 -26.84
C ASN A 264 -23.45 3.22 -25.59
N GLY A 265 -22.37 2.48 -25.28
CA GLY A 265 -21.57 2.70 -24.08
C GLY A 265 -22.25 2.14 -22.83
N GLU A 266 -23.06 1.09 -22.97
CA GLU A 266 -23.72 0.39 -21.86
C GLU A 266 -23.15 -1.02 -21.71
N GLY A 267 -22.87 -1.45 -20.48
CA GLY A 267 -22.34 -2.77 -20.14
C GLY A 267 -23.02 -3.35 -18.91
N GLU A 268 -23.17 -4.67 -18.87
CA GLU A 268 -23.74 -5.36 -17.69
C GLU A 268 -22.64 -5.88 -16.76
N ASP A 269 -22.90 -5.82 -15.46
CA ASP A 269 -22.02 -6.33 -14.41
C ASP A 269 -21.39 -7.71 -14.71
N SER A 270 -22.19 -8.69 -15.11
CA SER A 270 -21.76 -10.06 -15.41
C SER A 270 -20.92 -10.19 -16.68
N ILE A 271 -21.04 -9.23 -17.61
CA ILE A 271 -20.23 -9.14 -18.85
C ILE A 271 -18.90 -8.47 -18.55
N ILE A 272 -18.93 -7.40 -17.75
CA ILE A 272 -17.74 -6.70 -17.28
C ILE A 272 -16.89 -7.64 -16.41
N ALA A 273 -17.51 -8.37 -15.48
CA ALA A 273 -16.86 -9.37 -14.64
C ALA A 273 -16.14 -10.45 -15.47
N ASP A 274 -16.79 -10.99 -16.51
CA ASP A 274 -16.16 -11.94 -17.45
C ASP A 274 -14.93 -11.32 -18.14
N GLY A 275 -15.02 -10.05 -18.54
CA GLY A 275 -13.92 -9.32 -19.18
C GLY A 275 -12.73 -9.11 -18.23
N VAL A 276 -12.99 -8.72 -16.98
CA VAL A 276 -11.97 -8.53 -15.93
C VAL A 276 -11.24 -9.83 -15.63
N VAL A 277 -11.99 -10.93 -15.41
CA VAL A 277 -11.40 -12.25 -15.14
C VAL A 277 -10.58 -12.72 -16.35
N TRP A 278 -11.10 -12.60 -17.56
CA TRP A 278 -10.37 -12.99 -18.77
C TRP A 278 -9.08 -12.21 -18.91
N ALA A 279 -9.08 -10.89 -18.71
CA ALA A 279 -7.88 -10.06 -18.78
C ALA A 279 -6.82 -10.51 -17.78
N ALA A 280 -7.20 -10.75 -16.52
CA ALA A 280 -6.30 -11.24 -15.49
C ALA A 280 -5.70 -12.61 -15.83
N ASP A 281 -6.50 -13.50 -16.42
CA ASP A 281 -6.05 -14.84 -16.84
C ASP A 281 -5.12 -14.83 -18.04
N HIS A 282 -5.22 -13.81 -18.89
CA HIS A 282 -4.47 -13.70 -20.15
C HIS A 282 -3.28 -12.74 -20.07
N GLY A 283 -2.81 -12.45 -18.85
CA GLY A 283 -1.53 -11.79 -18.61
C GLY A 283 -1.57 -10.27 -18.59
N ALA A 284 -2.75 -9.66 -18.44
CA ALA A 284 -2.82 -8.23 -18.12
C ALA A 284 -2.12 -7.97 -16.78
N LYS A 285 -1.24 -6.96 -16.76
CA LYS A 285 -0.63 -6.46 -15.51
C LYS A 285 -1.46 -5.36 -14.88
N ILE A 286 -2.13 -4.59 -15.73
CA ILE A 286 -2.95 -3.44 -15.34
C ILE A 286 -4.29 -3.60 -16.05
N ILE A 287 -5.39 -3.37 -15.34
CA ILE A 287 -6.75 -3.37 -15.91
C ILE A 287 -7.33 -1.96 -15.70
N ASN A 288 -7.52 -1.22 -16.80
CA ASN A 288 -8.17 0.09 -16.82
C ASN A 288 -9.67 -0.07 -17.07
N MET A 289 -10.48 0.50 -16.19
CA MET A 289 -11.95 0.50 -16.26
C MET A 289 -12.45 1.95 -16.26
N SER A 290 -12.72 2.49 -17.44
CA SER A 290 -13.22 3.85 -17.63
C SER A 290 -14.76 3.88 -17.73
N LEU A 291 -15.43 3.14 -16.85
CA LEU A 291 -16.89 2.92 -16.80
C LEU A 291 -17.42 3.08 -15.37
N GLY A 292 -18.73 3.30 -15.22
CA GLY A 292 -19.32 3.61 -13.90
C GLY A 292 -20.75 3.14 -13.68
N SER A 293 -21.08 2.80 -12.44
CA SER A 293 -22.43 2.61 -11.89
C SER A 293 -22.52 3.25 -10.48
N SER A 294 -23.75 3.51 -10.00
CA SER A 294 -23.98 4.01 -8.64
C SER A 294 -23.84 2.93 -7.57
N ASP A 295 -24.09 1.68 -7.93
CA ASP A 295 -24.12 0.55 -6.99
C ASP A 295 -23.06 -0.48 -7.35
N GLU A 296 -22.45 -1.06 -6.31
CA GLU A 296 -21.66 -2.29 -6.41
C GLU A 296 -22.57 -3.49 -6.65
N THR A 297 -22.03 -4.51 -7.32
CA THR A 297 -22.69 -5.80 -7.54
C THR A 297 -21.72 -6.90 -7.14
N LYS A 298 -22.22 -7.93 -6.46
CA LYS A 298 -21.36 -8.98 -5.92
C LYS A 298 -20.49 -9.67 -6.98
N VAL A 299 -21.06 -9.91 -8.17
CA VAL A 299 -20.33 -10.53 -9.29
C VAL A 299 -19.12 -9.72 -9.74
N LEU A 300 -19.20 -8.39 -9.66
CA LEU A 300 -18.08 -7.52 -10.01
C LEU A 300 -17.07 -7.41 -8.87
N ASP A 301 -17.51 -7.32 -7.60
CA ASP A 301 -16.61 -7.40 -6.42
C ASP A 301 -15.76 -8.67 -6.48
N ASP A 302 -16.38 -9.84 -6.70
CA ASP A 302 -15.68 -11.12 -6.83
C ASP A 302 -14.64 -11.11 -7.98
N ALA A 303 -14.99 -10.53 -9.13
CA ALA A 303 -14.09 -10.43 -10.28
C ALA A 303 -12.92 -9.46 -10.04
N LEU A 304 -13.16 -8.32 -9.40
CA LEU A 304 -12.13 -7.35 -9.04
C LEU A 304 -11.16 -7.97 -8.01
N ARG A 305 -11.67 -8.58 -6.94
CA ARG A 305 -10.86 -9.30 -5.96
C ARG A 305 -10.05 -10.43 -6.60
N TYR A 306 -10.64 -11.18 -7.53
CA TYR A 306 -9.93 -12.22 -8.27
C TYR A 306 -8.73 -11.65 -9.02
N ALA A 307 -8.92 -10.57 -9.78
CA ALA A 307 -7.86 -9.93 -10.56
C ALA A 307 -6.78 -9.33 -9.65
N ALA A 308 -7.16 -8.67 -8.57
CA ALA A 308 -6.24 -8.12 -7.57
C ALA A 308 -5.41 -9.23 -6.89
N ASN A 309 -6.03 -10.35 -6.52
CA ASN A 309 -5.34 -11.51 -5.93
C ASN A 309 -4.39 -12.21 -6.91
N LYS A 310 -4.67 -12.13 -8.22
CA LYS A 310 -3.71 -12.53 -9.27
C LYS A 310 -2.55 -11.55 -9.46
N GLY A 311 -2.54 -10.43 -8.74
CA GLY A 311 -1.49 -9.42 -8.78
C GLY A 311 -1.69 -8.36 -9.85
N CYS A 312 -2.88 -8.24 -10.43
CA CYS A 312 -3.20 -7.14 -11.34
C CYS A 312 -3.32 -5.82 -10.54
N LEU A 313 -2.92 -4.71 -11.15
CA LEU A 313 -3.27 -3.37 -10.68
C LEU A 313 -4.55 -2.92 -11.37
N LEU A 314 -5.58 -2.59 -10.60
CA LEU A 314 -6.88 -2.16 -11.10
C LEU A 314 -6.99 -0.64 -11.02
N VAL A 315 -7.43 0.02 -12.09
CA VAL A 315 -7.60 1.48 -12.15
C VAL A 315 -9.01 1.79 -12.63
N GLY A 316 -9.73 2.64 -11.88
CA GLY A 316 -11.11 3.03 -12.17
C GLY A 316 -11.28 4.54 -12.25
N ALA A 317 -12.10 5.01 -13.19
CA ALA A 317 -12.50 6.41 -13.29
C ALA A 317 -13.54 6.76 -12.21
N SER A 318 -13.37 7.89 -11.49
CA SER A 318 -14.24 8.22 -10.36
C SER A 318 -15.70 8.55 -10.74
N GLY A 319 -15.97 8.77 -12.02
CA GLY A 319 -17.29 9.13 -12.57
C GLY A 319 -17.45 10.64 -12.80
N ASN A 320 -18.58 11.04 -13.39
CA ASN A 320 -18.83 12.42 -13.80
C ASN A 320 -20.25 12.89 -13.40
N ASN A 321 -20.38 14.07 -12.76
CA ASN A 321 -21.64 14.60 -12.19
C ASN A 321 -22.30 15.73 -13.00
N GLN A 322 -21.65 16.18 -14.06
CA GLN A 322 -22.19 17.15 -15.00
C GLN A 322 -22.01 16.61 -16.40
N ASN A 323 -22.95 16.94 -17.28
CA ASN A 323 -22.68 16.84 -18.70
C ASN A 323 -21.60 17.85 -19.06
N ILE A 324 -20.48 17.30 -19.47
CA ILE A 324 -19.36 18.00 -20.10
C ILE A 324 -19.97 18.76 -21.31
N GLU A 325 -19.83 20.10 -21.39
CA GLU A 325 -20.35 20.96 -22.50
C GLU A 325 -20.24 20.24 -23.87
N PHE A 326 -21.23 20.01 -24.78
CA PHE A 326 -22.57 20.52 -25.18
C PHE A 326 -23.20 19.47 -26.18
N PRO A 327 -24.53 19.32 -26.46
CA PRO A 327 -25.76 19.90 -25.90
C PRO A 327 -26.92 18.87 -25.67
N PHE A 328 -27.02 18.20 -24.53
CA PHE A 328 -28.29 17.76 -23.90
C PHE A 328 -27.96 17.48 -22.43
N PRO A 329 -28.80 17.81 -21.43
CA PRO A 329 -28.56 17.45 -20.03
C PRO A 329 -29.00 16.01 -19.74
N ILE A 330 -28.13 15.23 -19.10
CA ILE A 330 -28.48 14.02 -18.35
C ILE A 330 -28.26 14.38 -16.89
N GLN A 331 -29.34 14.33 -16.09
CA GLN A 331 -29.23 14.41 -14.64
C GLN A 331 -28.71 13.06 -14.14
N SER A 332 -27.42 12.98 -13.82
CA SER A 332 -26.94 11.95 -12.90
C SER A 332 -27.17 12.47 -11.49
N GLU A 333 -28.04 11.82 -10.72
CA GLU A 333 -28.23 12.11 -9.28
C GLU A 333 -27.05 11.61 -8.42
N GLN A 334 -26.00 11.06 -9.05
CA GLN A 334 -24.87 10.47 -8.37
C GLN A 334 -23.94 11.54 -7.79
N THR A 335 -23.75 11.51 -6.48
CA THR A 335 -22.94 12.49 -5.73
C THR A 335 -21.62 11.91 -5.19
N GLY A 336 -21.41 10.58 -5.28
CA GLY A 336 -20.22 9.88 -4.81
C GLY A 336 -19.51 9.07 -5.89
N VAL A 337 -18.27 8.65 -5.63
CA VAL A 337 -17.40 7.92 -6.58
C VAL A 337 -18.12 6.67 -7.12
N SER A 338 -18.05 6.46 -8.44
CA SER A 338 -18.73 5.34 -9.10
C SER A 338 -18.02 4.00 -8.89
N TYR A 339 -18.77 2.90 -8.88
CA TYR A 339 -18.18 1.56 -9.02
C TYR A 339 -17.81 1.32 -10.49
N PRO A 340 -16.67 0.65 -10.79
CA PRO A 340 -15.78 -0.05 -9.86
C PRO A 340 -14.72 0.83 -9.17
N ALA A 341 -14.60 2.13 -9.47
CA ALA A 341 -13.58 2.98 -8.86
C ALA A 341 -13.70 3.06 -7.32
N ALA A 342 -14.91 3.02 -6.78
CA ALA A 342 -15.15 3.00 -5.33
C ALA A 342 -14.72 1.69 -4.63
N HIS A 343 -14.41 0.63 -5.38
CA HIS A 343 -14.02 -0.66 -4.78
C HIS A 343 -12.62 -0.57 -4.13
N PRO A 344 -12.39 -1.10 -2.91
CA PRO A 344 -11.12 -0.94 -2.16
C PRO A 344 -9.85 -1.43 -2.87
N ASP A 345 -9.94 -2.47 -3.70
CA ASP A 345 -8.82 -2.98 -4.50
C ASP A 345 -8.57 -2.19 -5.81
N VAL A 346 -9.34 -1.13 -6.09
CA VAL A 346 -9.25 -0.32 -7.31
C VAL A 346 -8.64 1.05 -7.00
N VAL A 347 -7.67 1.46 -7.81
CA VAL A 347 -7.14 2.83 -7.77
C VAL A 347 -8.18 3.77 -8.39
N ALA A 348 -8.93 4.48 -7.55
CA ALA A 348 -9.89 5.49 -8.00
C ALA A 348 -9.17 6.77 -8.47
N VAL A 349 -9.47 7.20 -9.71
CA VAL A 349 -8.83 8.36 -10.34
C VAL A 349 -9.85 9.44 -10.68
N SER A 350 -9.66 10.63 -10.08
CA SER A 350 -10.41 11.83 -10.43
C SER A 350 -9.62 12.74 -11.39
N ALA A 351 -10.26 13.79 -11.92
CA ALA A 351 -9.73 14.59 -13.03
C ALA A 351 -9.39 16.03 -12.62
N VAL A 352 -8.24 16.53 -13.10
CA VAL A 352 -7.84 17.94 -12.98
C VAL A 352 -7.65 18.61 -14.34
N ASP A 353 -7.75 19.94 -14.33
CA ASP A 353 -7.46 20.82 -15.47
C ASP A 353 -5.97 21.18 -15.58
N SER A 354 -5.61 21.99 -16.59
CA SER A 354 -4.22 22.44 -16.80
C SER A 354 -3.64 23.29 -15.67
N SER A 355 -4.51 23.84 -14.83
CA SER A 355 -4.19 24.67 -13.67
C SER A 355 -4.20 23.88 -12.36
N ASP A 356 -4.28 22.54 -12.41
CA ASP A 356 -4.38 21.65 -11.25
C ASP A 356 -5.62 21.87 -10.38
N ARG A 357 -6.71 22.41 -10.97
CA ARG A 357 -8.01 22.48 -10.29
C ARG A 357 -8.78 21.22 -10.62
N ILE A 358 -9.53 20.67 -9.65
CA ILE A 358 -10.53 19.62 -9.94
C ILE A 358 -11.43 20.09 -11.08
N ALA A 359 -11.62 19.23 -12.08
CA ALA A 359 -12.50 19.52 -13.19
C ALA A 359 -13.96 19.55 -12.71
N ASP A 360 -14.74 20.52 -13.18
CA ASP A 360 -16.11 20.76 -12.67
C ASP A 360 -17.07 19.57 -12.81
N PHE A 361 -16.77 18.63 -13.72
CA PHE A 361 -17.53 17.40 -13.92
C PHE A 361 -17.08 16.24 -13.02
N ALA A 362 -15.90 16.31 -12.40
CA ALA A 362 -15.27 15.14 -11.80
C ALA A 362 -15.90 14.81 -10.45
N LEU A 363 -16.25 13.53 -10.26
CA LEU A 363 -16.64 13.04 -8.94
C LEU A 363 -15.42 12.92 -8.03
N THR A 364 -15.63 13.29 -6.77
CA THR A 364 -14.63 13.31 -5.69
C THR A 364 -15.22 12.65 -4.46
N GLY A 365 -14.38 12.09 -3.59
CA GLY A 365 -14.84 11.36 -2.42
C GLY A 365 -13.70 10.72 -1.63
N PRO A 366 -14.01 10.10 -0.48
CA PRO A 366 -13.03 9.38 0.33
C PRO A 366 -12.36 8.20 -0.42
N GLU A 367 -12.95 7.73 -1.52
CA GLU A 367 -12.40 6.65 -2.34
C GLU A 367 -11.33 7.15 -3.30
N VAL A 368 -11.32 8.43 -3.68
CA VAL A 368 -10.33 9.00 -4.62
C VAL A 368 -8.93 8.84 -4.04
N LEU A 369 -8.07 8.16 -4.79
CA LEU A 369 -6.69 7.91 -4.40
C LEU A 369 -5.72 8.84 -5.11
N LEU A 370 -5.93 9.09 -6.40
CA LEU A 370 -5.08 9.94 -7.22
C LEU A 370 -5.94 10.84 -8.09
N THR A 371 -5.39 11.99 -8.45
CA THR A 371 -5.89 12.77 -9.57
C THR A 371 -4.95 12.69 -10.77
N ALA A 372 -5.49 12.88 -11.96
CA ALA A 372 -4.71 13.00 -13.17
C ALA A 372 -5.34 14.02 -14.13
N PRO A 373 -4.57 14.54 -15.11
CA PRO A 373 -5.13 15.37 -16.16
C PRO A 373 -6.32 14.70 -16.86
N GLY A 374 -7.49 15.37 -16.85
CA GLY A 374 -8.70 14.81 -17.45
C GLY A 374 -9.56 15.82 -18.20
N GLN A 375 -9.18 17.10 -18.23
CA GLN A 375 -9.90 18.13 -19.00
C GLN A 375 -9.12 18.56 -20.24
N ARG A 376 -9.78 18.52 -21.40
CA ARG A 376 -9.21 18.89 -22.71
C ARG A 376 -7.91 18.13 -23.02
N ILE A 377 -7.99 16.81 -22.96
CA ILE A 377 -6.93 15.88 -23.33
C ILE A 377 -7.10 15.51 -24.80
N ILE A 378 -6.09 15.77 -25.62
CA ILE A 378 -6.08 15.27 -27.01
C ILE A 378 -5.72 13.78 -26.99
N THR A 379 -6.54 12.94 -27.64
CA THR A 379 -6.35 11.50 -27.73
C THR A 379 -6.83 10.93 -29.08
N ASP A 380 -6.60 9.64 -29.34
CA ASP A 380 -7.06 8.92 -30.52
C ASP A 380 -8.59 8.91 -30.61
N TYR A 381 -9.10 8.95 -31.84
CA TYR A 381 -10.51 9.08 -32.11
C TYR A 381 -10.95 8.10 -33.19
N TRP A 382 -12.08 7.45 -32.95
CA TRP A 382 -12.71 6.57 -33.91
C TRP A 382 -14.23 6.73 -33.95
N SER A 383 -14.79 6.63 -35.15
CA SER A 383 -16.19 6.36 -35.42
C SER A 383 -16.32 5.54 -36.70
N ALA A 384 -17.53 5.04 -36.98
CA ALA A 384 -17.82 4.36 -38.24
C ALA A 384 -17.57 5.20 -39.52
N LYS A 385 -17.35 6.52 -39.39
CA LYS A 385 -17.15 7.45 -40.51
C LYS A 385 -15.74 8.01 -40.61
N GLU A 386 -15.01 8.04 -39.50
CA GLU A 386 -13.74 8.76 -39.40
C GLU A 386 -12.85 8.19 -38.28
N THR A 387 -11.53 8.26 -38.50
CA THR A 387 -10.47 7.86 -37.58
C THR A 387 -9.42 8.99 -37.53
N GLY A 388 -8.78 9.23 -36.38
CA GLY A 388 -7.86 10.37 -36.20
C GLY A 388 -7.61 10.70 -34.74
N CYS A 389 -7.53 11.99 -34.40
CA CYS A 389 -7.43 12.44 -33.01
C CYS A 389 -8.39 13.60 -32.69
N ALA A 390 -8.81 13.69 -31.42
CA ALA A 390 -9.75 14.70 -30.95
C ALA A 390 -9.49 15.06 -29.48
N TYR A 391 -10.00 16.21 -29.05
CA TYR A 391 -10.04 16.55 -27.63
C TYR A 391 -11.18 15.81 -26.93
N SER A 392 -10.86 15.21 -25.78
CA SER A 392 -11.79 14.59 -24.86
C SER A 392 -11.63 15.18 -23.45
N SER A 393 -12.70 15.11 -22.66
CA SER A 393 -12.67 15.43 -21.24
C SER A 393 -13.48 14.39 -20.49
N GLY A 394 -13.04 14.05 -19.28
CA GLY A 394 -13.70 13.08 -18.41
C GLY A 394 -12.71 12.41 -17.46
N THR A 395 -13.23 11.88 -16.36
CA THR A 395 -12.45 10.98 -15.49
C THR A 395 -12.04 9.70 -16.24
N SER A 396 -12.77 9.32 -17.29
CA SER A 396 -12.45 8.22 -18.20
C SER A 396 -11.16 8.40 -18.99
N VAL A 397 -10.72 9.64 -19.23
CA VAL A 397 -9.42 9.95 -19.85
C VAL A 397 -8.35 10.35 -18.82
N ALA A 398 -8.71 10.48 -17.53
CA ALA A 398 -7.76 10.66 -16.44
C ALA A 398 -7.24 9.31 -15.91
N ALA A 399 -8.12 8.31 -15.72
CA ALA A 399 -7.74 6.94 -15.33
C ALA A 399 -6.58 6.35 -16.15
N PRO A 400 -6.58 6.41 -17.50
CA PRO A 400 -5.47 5.89 -18.30
C PRO A 400 -4.12 6.58 -18.06
N PHE A 401 -4.07 7.81 -17.51
CA PHE A 401 -2.80 8.42 -17.10
C PHE A 401 -2.15 7.62 -15.97
N VAL A 402 -2.94 7.17 -14.99
CA VAL A 402 -2.45 6.38 -13.86
C VAL A 402 -2.09 4.97 -14.33
N SER A 403 -2.90 4.35 -15.20
CA SER A 403 -2.57 3.06 -15.80
C SER A 403 -1.27 3.12 -16.61
N ALA A 404 -1.07 4.15 -17.42
CA ALA A 404 0.16 4.30 -18.20
C ALA A 404 1.36 4.68 -17.34
N ALA A 405 1.18 5.50 -16.29
CA ALA A 405 2.22 5.76 -15.30
C ALA A 405 2.67 4.45 -14.62
N ALA A 406 1.73 3.62 -14.17
CA ALA A 406 2.03 2.30 -13.63
C ALA A 406 2.78 1.42 -14.65
N ALA A 407 2.37 1.43 -15.93
CA ALA A 407 3.04 0.67 -16.98
C ALA A 407 4.49 1.13 -17.21
N LEU A 408 4.75 2.44 -17.18
CA LEU A 408 6.11 2.99 -17.24
C LEU A 408 6.95 2.46 -16.07
N LEU A 409 6.47 2.58 -14.83
CA LEU A 409 7.19 2.12 -13.64
C LEU A 409 7.46 0.61 -13.68
N TRP A 410 6.45 -0.19 -14.03
CA TRP A 410 6.54 -1.64 -14.03
C TRP A 410 7.44 -2.15 -15.16
N SER A 411 7.52 -1.44 -16.30
CA SER A 411 8.47 -1.79 -17.38
C SER A 411 9.93 -1.66 -16.93
N ARG A 412 10.23 -0.73 -16.01
CA ARG A 412 11.56 -0.58 -15.42
C ARG A 412 11.78 -1.54 -14.24
N TYR A 413 10.75 -1.81 -13.44
CA TYR A 413 10.82 -2.63 -12.23
C TYR A 413 9.85 -3.83 -12.30
N PRO A 414 10.11 -4.83 -13.18
CA PRO A 414 9.22 -5.97 -13.41
C PRO A 414 8.95 -6.83 -12.18
N GLN A 415 9.84 -6.79 -11.18
CA GLN A 415 9.76 -7.58 -9.95
C GLN A 415 8.80 -7.03 -8.89
N LEU A 416 8.37 -5.77 -9.02
CA LEU A 416 7.49 -5.15 -8.03
C LEU A 416 6.07 -5.70 -8.12
N SER A 417 5.41 -5.76 -6.97
CA SER A 417 3.98 -6.02 -6.83
C SER A 417 3.14 -4.80 -7.19
N SER A 418 1.85 -5.01 -7.47
CA SER A 418 0.90 -3.91 -7.69
C SER A 418 0.85 -2.94 -6.51
N LYS A 419 0.93 -3.43 -5.28
CA LYS A 419 0.98 -2.62 -4.04
C LYS A 419 2.20 -1.71 -3.99
N GLU A 420 3.37 -2.20 -4.39
CA GLU A 420 4.60 -1.38 -4.43
C GLU A 420 4.54 -0.30 -5.52
N ILE A 421 3.94 -0.61 -6.67
CA ILE A 421 3.72 0.38 -7.75
C ILE A 421 2.73 1.46 -7.30
N ILE A 422 1.60 1.06 -6.70
CA ILE A 422 0.61 1.97 -6.12
C ILE A 422 1.26 2.88 -5.07
N LYS A 423 2.05 2.29 -4.15
CA LYS A 423 2.79 3.02 -3.12
C LYS A 423 3.74 4.06 -3.71
N ALA A 424 4.44 3.72 -4.80
CA ALA A 424 5.31 4.69 -5.48
C ALA A 424 4.51 5.84 -6.10
N LEU A 425 3.37 5.56 -6.72
CA LEU A 425 2.51 6.58 -7.33
C LEU A 425 1.94 7.55 -6.29
N ILE A 426 1.41 7.04 -5.17
CA ILE A 426 0.79 7.87 -4.13
C ILE A 426 1.80 8.62 -3.26
N SER A 427 2.94 8.01 -2.91
CA SER A 427 3.96 8.67 -2.08
C SER A 427 4.74 9.76 -2.83
N SER A 428 4.64 9.78 -4.16
CA SER A 428 5.36 10.71 -5.02
C SER A 428 4.44 11.68 -5.78
N ALA A 429 3.12 11.56 -5.60
CA ALA A 429 2.12 12.43 -6.18
C ALA A 429 2.41 13.91 -5.84
N TYR A 430 2.03 14.80 -6.76
CA TYR A 430 2.06 16.23 -6.51
C TYR A 430 0.85 16.60 -5.67
N ASP A 431 1.07 16.76 -4.36
CA ASP A 431 0.07 17.15 -3.37
C ASP A 431 -0.62 18.48 -3.77
N LEU A 432 -1.95 18.45 -3.80
CA LEU A 432 -2.84 19.54 -4.21
C LEU A 432 -3.96 19.64 -3.18
N GLY A 433 -4.48 20.85 -2.96
CA GLY A 433 -5.53 21.06 -1.98
C GLY A 433 -4.97 21.12 -0.56
N THR A 434 -5.54 20.32 0.34
CA THR A 434 -5.09 20.24 1.73
C THR A 434 -3.88 19.33 1.82
N THR A 435 -2.80 19.78 2.46
CA THR A 435 -1.58 18.99 2.59
C THR A 435 -1.87 17.56 3.04
N GLY A 436 -1.46 16.60 2.22
CA GLY A 436 -1.67 15.18 2.43
C GLY A 436 -2.75 14.58 1.55
N ARG A 437 -3.51 13.61 2.09
CA ARG A 437 -4.67 13.07 1.37
C ARG A 437 -5.88 13.94 1.65
N ASP A 438 -6.61 14.35 0.62
CA ASP A 438 -7.96 14.90 0.76
C ASP A 438 -8.96 14.24 -0.20
N ASP A 439 -10.26 14.46 0.06
CA ASP A 439 -11.34 13.82 -0.70
C ASP A 439 -11.45 14.37 -2.13
N GLN A 440 -10.84 15.51 -2.43
CA GLN A 440 -10.88 16.15 -3.75
C GLN A 440 -9.79 15.58 -4.66
N TYR A 441 -8.53 15.64 -4.20
CA TYR A 441 -7.35 15.31 -5.00
C TYR A 441 -6.78 13.92 -4.73
N GLY A 442 -7.31 13.19 -3.74
CA GLY A 442 -6.66 12.00 -3.21
C GLY A 442 -5.30 12.37 -2.61
N PHE A 443 -4.23 11.65 -2.96
CA PHE A 443 -2.84 12.00 -2.65
C PHE A 443 -2.25 13.09 -3.54
N GLY A 444 -3.05 13.65 -4.45
CA GLY A 444 -2.62 14.66 -5.41
C GLY A 444 -2.51 14.13 -6.83
N ARG A 445 -1.98 14.97 -7.72
CA ARG A 445 -1.85 14.64 -9.14
C ARG A 445 -0.69 13.67 -9.36
N VAL A 446 -0.92 12.63 -10.18
CA VAL A 446 0.15 11.70 -10.59
C VAL A 446 1.36 12.44 -11.18
N ASP A 447 2.55 11.99 -10.79
CA ASP A 447 3.83 12.49 -11.26
C ASP A 447 4.80 11.33 -11.51
N VAL A 448 4.90 10.92 -12.78
CA VAL A 448 5.52 9.64 -13.14
C VAL A 448 7.02 9.66 -12.96
N TYR A 449 7.65 10.80 -13.24
CA TYR A 449 9.08 10.97 -12.98
C TYR A 449 9.35 10.79 -11.50
N ARG A 450 8.57 11.46 -10.64
CA ARG A 450 8.62 11.35 -9.17
C ARG A 450 8.39 9.93 -8.65
N ALA A 451 7.56 9.15 -9.32
CA ALA A 451 7.40 7.75 -8.97
C ALA A 451 8.59 6.89 -9.44
N LEU A 452 9.20 7.21 -10.60
CA LEU A 452 10.28 6.42 -11.16
C LEU A 452 11.53 6.43 -10.28
N LYS A 453 11.97 7.60 -9.77
CA LYS A 453 13.19 7.62 -8.95
C LYS A 453 12.94 7.25 -7.49
N SER A 454 11.69 7.18 -7.03
CA SER A 454 11.38 6.64 -5.71
C SER A 454 11.57 5.12 -5.72
N LEU A 455 11.35 4.49 -6.89
CA LEU A 455 11.60 3.07 -7.16
C LEU A 455 13.04 2.77 -7.64
N GLY A 456 13.72 3.78 -8.18
CA GLY A 456 15.11 3.71 -8.65
C GLY A 456 16.09 3.33 -7.57
N ALA A 457 16.26 2.01 -7.40
CA ALA A 457 17.31 1.27 -6.70
C ALA A 457 18.16 2.13 -5.79
N ILE A 458 18.11 1.86 -4.48
CA ILE A 458 18.84 2.57 -3.43
C ILE A 458 20.15 3.16 -3.96
N GLN A 459 20.11 4.43 -4.37
CA GLN A 459 21.21 5.02 -5.08
C GLN A 459 22.36 5.17 -4.10
N THR A 460 23.54 4.70 -4.49
CA THR A 460 24.68 4.69 -3.62
C THR A 460 25.48 5.98 -3.80
N PHE A 461 25.56 6.78 -2.74
CA PHE A 461 26.12 8.11 -2.76
C PHE A 461 27.32 8.25 -1.81
N SER A 462 28.43 8.77 -2.33
CA SER A 462 29.56 9.17 -1.47
C SER A 462 29.18 10.35 -0.59
N SER A 463 29.59 10.33 0.68
CA SER A 463 29.48 11.49 1.56
C SER A 463 30.45 12.61 1.14
N PRO A 464 30.03 13.90 1.11
CA PRO A 464 28.66 14.42 1.29
C PRO A 464 27.80 14.24 0.02
N VAL A 465 26.50 13.97 0.19
CA VAL A 465 25.53 13.89 -0.92
C VAL A 465 24.44 14.95 -0.81
N THR A 466 23.98 15.45 -1.96
CA THR A 466 22.75 16.24 -2.07
C THR A 466 21.61 15.36 -2.61
N LEU A 467 20.69 14.96 -1.74
CA LEU A 467 19.48 14.20 -2.06
C LEU A 467 18.38 15.12 -2.60
N GLY A 468 17.70 14.70 -3.65
CA GLY A 468 16.41 15.27 -4.05
C GLY A 468 15.27 14.54 -3.33
N TRP A 469 14.15 14.36 -4.02
CA TRP A 469 13.11 13.41 -3.62
C TRP A 469 13.51 11.95 -3.92
N GLU A 470 14.65 11.75 -4.59
CA GLU A 470 15.30 10.45 -4.80
C GLU A 470 16.03 10.05 -3.50
N GLY A 471 15.50 9.04 -2.78
CA GLY A 471 16.19 8.45 -1.63
C GLY A 471 17.49 7.73 -2.03
N GLY A 472 18.25 7.21 -1.06
CA GLY A 472 19.48 6.45 -1.34
C GLY A 472 20.31 6.06 -0.12
N LYS A 473 21.49 5.50 -0.35
CA LYS A 473 22.50 5.12 0.65
C LYS A 473 23.63 6.14 0.67
N VAL A 474 23.97 6.69 1.83
CA VAL A 474 25.12 7.56 2.04
C VAL A 474 26.24 6.79 2.72
N TYR A 475 27.46 6.85 2.19
CA TYR A 475 28.59 6.00 2.60
C TYR A 475 29.71 6.76 3.31
N ASN A 476 30.45 6.08 4.19
CA ASN A 476 31.58 6.65 4.92
C ASN A 476 32.76 5.66 5.15
N GLY A 477 33.77 5.70 4.27
CA GLY A 477 34.97 4.84 4.29
C GLY A 477 34.89 3.69 3.28
N GLY A 478 36.03 3.18 2.78
CA GLY A 478 36.12 1.94 1.99
C GLY A 478 35.60 1.91 0.53
N THR A 479 35.38 0.70 0.00
CA THR A 479 34.74 0.39 -1.30
C THR A 479 33.24 0.15 -1.13
N ALA A 480 32.46 0.06 -2.22
CA ALA A 480 31.03 -0.26 -2.14
C ALA A 480 30.72 -1.56 -1.36
N ASP A 481 31.67 -2.50 -1.36
CA ASP A 481 31.57 -3.79 -0.69
C ASP A 481 31.96 -3.76 0.81
N ASP A 482 32.69 -2.74 1.27
CA ASP A 482 33.05 -2.59 2.69
C ASP A 482 33.10 -1.13 3.14
N PRO A 483 31.94 -0.51 3.35
CA PRO A 483 31.87 0.93 3.48
C PRO A 483 32.13 1.49 4.87
N GLY A 484 32.40 0.67 5.88
CA GLY A 484 32.42 1.08 7.30
C GLY A 484 31.03 1.46 7.85
N ALA A 485 30.33 2.42 7.23
CA ALA A 485 28.96 2.77 7.57
C ALA A 485 28.13 3.21 6.35
N VAL A 486 26.83 2.94 6.43
CA VAL A 486 25.83 3.24 5.40
C VAL A 486 24.57 3.81 6.04
N LEU A 487 24.15 4.99 5.61
CA LEU A 487 22.86 5.57 5.96
C LEU A 487 21.89 5.39 4.80
N THR A 488 20.85 4.58 4.97
CA THR A 488 19.77 4.41 3.99
C THR A 488 18.65 5.41 4.29
N VAL A 489 18.33 6.23 3.29
CA VAL A 489 17.28 7.25 3.29
C VAL A 489 16.19 6.78 2.33
N PRO A 490 15.00 6.39 2.82
CA PRO A 490 13.90 6.00 1.94
C PRO A 490 13.42 7.20 1.12
N ALA A 491 12.86 6.94 -0.07
CA ALA A 491 12.20 7.98 -0.85
C ALA A 491 11.05 8.60 -0.02
N GLY A 492 10.86 9.91 -0.15
CA GLY A 492 9.85 10.63 0.65
C GLY A 492 10.20 10.81 2.13
N ALA A 493 11.40 10.40 2.59
CA ALA A 493 11.83 10.60 3.98
C ALA A 493 11.80 12.07 4.43
N PHE A 494 11.77 13.01 3.49
CA PHE A 494 11.64 14.43 3.73
C PHE A 494 10.45 15.00 2.97
N ALA A 495 9.85 16.07 3.52
CA ALA A 495 8.78 16.80 2.85
C ALA A 495 9.23 17.38 1.50
N LEU A 496 8.39 17.24 0.47
CA LEU A 496 8.64 17.80 -0.86
C LEU A 496 8.57 19.33 -0.83
N GLN A 497 9.52 19.98 -1.51
CA GLN A 497 9.48 21.41 -1.78
C GLN A 497 9.93 21.64 -3.23
N VAL A 498 9.20 22.48 -3.96
CA VAL A 498 9.60 23.01 -5.28
C VAL A 498 9.99 24.47 -5.13
N ASP A 499 11.00 24.89 -5.87
CA ASP A 499 11.37 26.30 -5.95
C ASP A 499 10.39 27.10 -6.83
N SER A 500 10.59 28.42 -6.89
CA SER A 500 9.75 29.32 -7.67
C SER A 500 9.74 29.05 -9.18
N ASN A 501 10.68 28.23 -9.67
CA ASN A 501 10.79 27.85 -11.07
C ASN A 501 10.21 26.45 -11.34
N GLY A 502 9.57 25.82 -10.35
CA GLY A 502 9.02 24.47 -10.45
C GLY A 502 10.08 23.36 -10.42
N THR A 503 11.30 23.67 -9.96
CA THR A 503 12.38 22.68 -9.81
C THR A 503 12.38 22.10 -8.40
N ASP A 504 12.64 20.80 -8.26
CA ASP A 504 12.66 20.13 -6.96
C ASP A 504 13.82 20.65 -6.08
N LYS A 505 13.53 21.02 -4.83
CA LYS A 505 14.52 21.45 -3.84
C LYS A 505 15.29 20.24 -3.32
N LYS A 506 16.62 20.39 -3.22
CA LYS A 506 17.51 19.34 -2.74
C LYS A 506 17.95 19.55 -1.28
N ILE A 507 18.20 18.46 -0.55
CA ILE A 507 18.67 18.36 0.84
C ILE A 507 20.09 17.79 0.82
N SER A 508 21.01 18.31 1.64
CA SER A 508 22.36 17.74 1.74
C SER A 508 22.53 16.90 3.02
N ILE A 509 23.10 15.72 2.88
CA ILE A 509 23.39 14.76 3.96
C ILE A 509 24.82 14.28 3.83
N SER A 510 25.54 14.20 4.94
CA SER A 510 26.90 13.66 4.94
C SER A 510 27.16 12.80 6.17
N LEU A 511 27.78 11.66 5.95
CA LEU A 511 28.20 10.67 6.94
C LEU A 511 29.73 10.68 7.01
N GLN A 512 30.34 10.88 8.18
CA GLN A 512 31.79 11.04 8.31
C GLN A 512 32.33 10.34 9.56
N LYS A 513 33.49 9.70 9.44
CA LYS A 513 34.25 9.22 10.60
C LYS A 513 34.64 10.43 11.45
N THR A 514 34.56 10.30 12.76
CA THR A 514 34.90 11.38 13.68
C THR A 514 35.66 10.85 14.89
N VAL A 515 36.34 11.75 15.58
CA VAL A 515 36.94 11.45 16.87
C VAL A 515 35.83 11.25 17.89
N SER A 516 35.91 10.18 18.69
CA SER A 516 34.94 9.91 19.74
C SER A 516 34.84 11.11 20.70
N PRO A 517 33.65 11.71 20.90
CA PRO A 517 33.50 12.87 21.80
C PRO A 517 33.72 12.55 23.29
N GLY A 518 33.72 11.27 23.65
CA GLY A 518 34.04 10.77 24.98
C GLY A 518 34.12 9.24 25.02
N ASP A 519 34.60 8.69 26.12
CA ASP A 519 34.68 7.25 26.34
C ASP A 519 33.32 6.64 26.67
N PHE A 520 33.17 5.34 26.40
CA PHE A 520 32.01 4.60 26.89
C PHE A 520 32.05 4.43 28.42
N PRO A 521 30.88 4.33 29.08
CA PRO A 521 30.80 3.89 30.47
C PRO A 521 31.45 2.51 30.70
N GLN A 522 31.86 2.25 31.94
CA GLN A 522 32.45 0.96 32.32
C GLN A 522 31.55 -0.22 31.93
N GLY A 523 32.15 -1.28 31.37
CA GLY A 523 31.44 -2.50 30.94
C GLY A 523 30.98 -2.49 29.48
N ILE A 524 31.24 -1.41 28.74
CA ILE A 524 31.00 -1.35 27.29
C ILE A 524 32.35 -1.23 26.58
N THR A 525 32.64 -2.17 25.69
CA THR A 525 33.85 -2.16 24.86
C THR A 525 33.51 -1.59 23.49
N PRO A 526 34.26 -0.60 22.95
CA PRO A 526 34.02 -0.14 21.59
C PRO A 526 33.99 -1.28 20.56
N ALA A 527 33.07 -1.18 19.60
CA ALA A 527 32.89 -2.14 18.51
C ALA A 527 33.02 -1.47 17.13
N GLY A 528 33.80 -0.38 17.07
CA GLY A 528 33.91 0.51 15.91
C GLY A 528 34.20 1.96 16.28
N GLU A 529 34.56 2.73 15.25
CA GLU A 529 34.78 4.18 15.34
C GLU A 529 33.46 4.96 15.48
N ALA A 530 33.58 6.21 15.96
CA ALA A 530 32.45 7.13 16.00
C ALA A 530 32.19 7.72 14.60
N ILE A 531 30.91 7.90 14.28
CA ILE A 531 30.45 8.40 12.98
C ILE A 531 29.48 9.56 13.22
N THR A 532 29.72 10.70 12.56
CA THR A 532 28.82 11.85 12.58
C THR A 532 27.98 11.89 11.32
N ILE A 533 26.67 12.06 11.48
CA ILE A 533 25.79 12.51 10.42
C ILE A 533 25.55 14.01 10.61
N ASN A 534 25.95 14.81 9.62
CA ASN A 534 25.76 16.25 9.68
C ASN A 534 24.28 16.62 9.60
N SER A 535 23.94 17.77 10.18
CA SER A 535 22.58 18.30 10.13
C SER A 535 22.11 18.47 8.69
N TRP A 536 20.92 17.93 8.40
CA TRP A 536 20.20 18.08 7.15
C TRP A 536 19.14 19.21 7.23
N GLY A 537 19.29 20.12 8.19
CA GLY A 537 18.39 21.26 8.42
C GLY A 537 17.21 20.94 9.35
N GLU A 538 16.21 21.82 9.36
CA GLU A 538 15.03 21.73 10.25
C GLU A 538 13.88 20.89 9.68
N LEU A 539 14.06 20.25 8.52
CA LEU A 539 13.00 19.45 7.90
C LEU A 539 12.73 18.19 8.72
N PRO A 540 11.47 17.94 9.11
CA PRO A 540 11.12 16.73 9.85
C PRO A 540 11.30 15.51 8.95
N VAL A 541 11.87 14.45 9.53
CA VAL A 541 11.98 13.14 8.89
C VAL A 541 10.60 12.49 8.91
N LYS A 542 9.99 12.35 7.73
CA LYS A 542 8.66 11.75 7.49
C LYS A 542 8.68 10.23 7.44
N HIS A 543 9.82 9.62 7.14
CA HIS A 543 10.03 8.18 7.20
C HIS A 543 11.39 7.90 7.85
N PRO A 544 11.48 6.96 8.81
CA PRO A 544 12.72 6.71 9.53
C PRO A 544 13.86 6.31 8.60
N LEU A 545 15.08 6.73 8.95
CA LEU A 545 16.30 6.35 8.25
C LEU A 545 16.87 5.07 8.86
N LYS A 546 17.68 4.32 8.11
CA LYS A 546 18.39 3.14 8.61
C LYS A 546 19.89 3.36 8.58
N LEU A 547 20.55 3.29 9.73
CA LEU A 547 22.00 3.37 9.85
C LEU A 547 22.57 1.96 10.04
N LYS A 548 23.36 1.51 9.07
CA LYS A 548 24.11 0.25 9.11
C LYS A 548 25.59 0.55 9.36
N VAL A 549 26.18 -0.04 10.39
CA VAL A 549 27.57 0.18 10.81
C VAL A 549 28.31 -1.15 10.90
N GLN A 550 29.52 -1.20 10.35
CA GLN A 550 30.42 -2.35 10.45
C GLN A 550 30.88 -2.52 11.90
N LEU A 551 30.95 -3.76 12.36
CA LEU A 551 31.38 -4.10 13.70
C LEU A 551 32.86 -4.50 13.69
N GLU A 552 33.64 -3.87 14.56
CA GLU A 552 34.99 -4.32 14.91
C GLU A 552 34.90 -5.41 15.97
N GLN A 553 35.46 -6.57 15.66
CA GLN A 553 35.46 -7.72 16.56
C GLN A 553 36.37 -7.44 17.77
N PRO A 554 35.99 -7.87 18.97
CA PRO A 554 36.82 -7.70 20.15
C PRO A 554 38.10 -8.55 20.03
N ASP A 555 39.20 -8.07 20.62
CA ASP A 555 40.47 -8.82 20.69
C ASP A 555 40.25 -10.23 21.26
N GLN A 556 40.95 -11.23 20.71
CA GLN A 556 40.83 -12.63 21.12
C GLN A 556 41.14 -12.81 22.61
N GLY A 557 40.09 -12.97 23.43
CA GLY A 557 40.24 -13.12 24.89
C GLY A 557 38.96 -12.89 25.72
N ILE A 558 37.89 -12.34 25.14
CA ILE A 558 36.63 -12.14 25.88
C ILE A 558 35.86 -13.46 25.98
N GLN A 559 35.77 -14.02 27.20
CA GLN A 559 35.05 -15.26 27.51
C GLN A 559 33.54 -15.06 27.72
N GLU A 560 33.05 -13.83 27.83
CA GLU A 560 31.64 -13.54 28.09
C GLU A 560 30.82 -13.35 26.80
N ALA A 561 29.60 -13.89 26.79
CA ALA A 561 28.65 -13.64 25.70
C ALA A 561 28.26 -12.15 25.69
N GLN A 562 28.58 -11.45 24.60
CA GLN A 562 28.31 -10.03 24.39
C GLN A 562 27.44 -9.81 23.14
N LEU A 563 26.65 -8.74 23.17
CA LEU A 563 25.87 -8.24 22.02
C LEU A 563 26.35 -6.84 21.64
N ALA A 564 26.32 -6.55 20.35
CA ALA A 564 26.60 -5.22 19.84
C ALA A 564 25.35 -4.34 19.90
N TYR A 565 25.55 -3.08 20.30
CA TYR A 565 24.54 -2.03 20.33
C TYR A 565 25.03 -0.76 19.66
N LEU A 566 24.10 0.03 19.11
CA LEU A 566 24.32 1.39 18.64
C LEU A 566 24.03 2.38 19.75
N TYR A 567 24.93 3.35 19.88
CA TYR A 567 24.83 4.44 20.84
C TYR A 567 24.83 5.80 20.14
N LEU A 568 24.03 6.73 20.65
CA LEU A 568 23.98 8.13 20.23
C LEU A 568 24.61 9.03 21.31
N TRP A 569 25.44 9.98 20.90
CA TRP A 569 26.01 10.98 21.79
C TRP A 569 25.02 12.12 22.05
N SER A 570 24.59 12.28 23.31
CA SER A 570 23.60 13.30 23.70
C SER A 570 24.16 14.68 24.08
N ASN A 571 25.41 14.93 23.68
CA ASN A 571 26.28 16.03 24.12
C ASN A 571 26.90 15.89 25.52
N SER A 572 26.47 14.90 26.31
CA SER A 572 27.07 14.63 27.63
C SER A 572 27.27 13.16 27.96
N ARG A 573 26.56 12.24 27.28
CA ARG A 573 26.70 10.80 27.47
C ARG A 573 26.34 10.02 26.22
N TRP A 574 26.75 8.75 26.18
CA TRP A 574 26.31 7.78 25.18
C TRP A 574 24.99 7.14 25.61
N ILE A 575 23.94 7.25 24.79
CA ILE A 575 22.61 6.64 25.00
C ILE A 575 22.47 5.45 24.07
N ARG A 576 22.06 4.28 24.59
CA ARG A 576 21.75 3.11 23.77
C ARG A 576 20.46 3.32 22.99
N ILE A 577 20.47 3.08 21.67
CA ILE A 577 19.31 3.35 20.80
C ILE A 577 18.84 2.16 19.95
N GLY A 578 19.66 1.13 19.78
CA GLY A 578 19.34 -0.03 18.94
C GLY A 578 20.41 -1.12 18.98
N GLY A 579 20.15 -2.28 18.40
CA GLY A 579 21.12 -3.38 18.27
C GLY A 579 20.63 -4.69 18.87
N GLY A 580 21.46 -5.34 19.69
CA GLY A 580 21.18 -6.68 20.23
C GLY A 580 21.59 -7.81 19.28
N VAL A 581 22.59 -7.57 18.44
CA VAL A 581 23.10 -8.55 17.46
C VAL A 581 24.32 -9.31 18.02
N PRO A 582 24.49 -10.60 17.67
CA PRO A 582 25.57 -11.43 18.20
C PRO A 582 26.94 -11.05 17.63
N GLN A 583 28.01 -11.52 18.28
CA GLN A 583 29.40 -11.37 17.80
C GLN A 583 29.64 -11.94 16.39
N THR A 584 28.82 -12.91 15.96
CA THR A 584 28.87 -13.49 14.61
C THR A 584 28.36 -12.54 13.52
N SER A 585 27.84 -11.36 13.88
CA SER A 585 27.37 -10.36 12.92
C SER A 585 28.51 -9.44 12.49
N ASP A 586 28.65 -9.23 11.18
CA ASP A 586 29.61 -8.28 10.63
C ASP A 586 29.13 -6.82 10.69
N PHE A 587 27.82 -6.63 10.81
CA PHE A 587 27.18 -5.33 10.83
C PHE A 587 26.06 -5.26 11.87
N LEU A 588 25.80 -4.04 12.33
CA LEU A 588 24.61 -3.67 13.09
C LEU A 588 23.81 -2.67 12.27
N GLU A 589 22.48 -2.84 12.24
CA GLU A 589 21.56 -1.87 11.65
C GLU A 589 20.54 -1.38 12.68
N ALA A 590 20.25 -0.08 12.69
CA ALA A 590 19.24 0.52 13.55
C ALA A 590 18.48 1.67 12.86
N THR A 591 17.25 1.88 13.29
CA THR A 591 16.39 2.99 12.87
C THR A 591 16.82 4.28 13.58
N ILE A 592 16.95 5.38 12.85
CA ILE A 592 17.27 6.71 13.40
C ILE A 592 16.33 7.79 12.83
N TYR A 593 16.15 8.88 13.59
CA TYR A 593 15.28 10.02 13.23
C TYR A 593 16.01 11.37 13.19
N GLU A 594 17.22 11.44 13.72
CA GLU A 594 17.94 12.69 13.91
C GLU A 594 19.39 12.60 13.44
N PRO A 595 20.02 13.72 13.06
CA PRO A 595 21.46 13.75 12.84
C PRO A 595 22.18 13.69 14.20
N GLY A 596 23.44 13.27 14.20
CA GLY A 596 24.19 13.14 15.45
C GLY A 596 25.46 12.32 15.29
N THR A 597 26.13 12.10 16.42
CA THR A 597 27.32 11.24 16.49
C THR A 597 26.94 9.90 17.09
N TYR A 598 27.20 8.84 16.34
CA TYR A 598 26.88 7.45 16.65
C TYR A 598 28.13 6.63 16.86
N ARG A 599 28.05 5.58 17.68
CA ARG A 599 29.14 4.61 17.87
C ARG A 599 28.61 3.24 18.28
N THR A 600 29.24 2.17 17.81
CA THR A 600 28.91 0.80 18.21
C THR A 600 29.70 0.37 19.44
N GLY A 601 29.10 -0.46 20.29
CA GLY A 601 29.76 -1.00 21.48
C GLY A 601 29.24 -2.39 21.86
N TRP A 602 30.16 -3.24 22.31
CA TRP A 602 29.89 -4.56 22.90
C TRP A 602 29.48 -4.41 24.36
N SER A 603 28.33 -4.97 24.71
CA SER A 603 27.81 -5.04 26.07
C SER A 603 27.52 -6.50 26.43
N ALA A 604 27.69 -6.86 27.69
CA ALA A 604 27.34 -8.19 28.19
C ALA A 604 25.87 -8.53 27.88
N GLU A 605 25.61 -9.76 27.47
CA GLU A 605 24.26 -10.30 27.37
C GLU A 605 23.56 -10.29 28.73
N PRO A 606 22.22 -10.13 28.77
CA PRO A 606 21.47 -10.32 30.01
C PRO A 606 21.71 -11.73 30.57
N THR A 607 22.23 -11.87 31.78
CA THR A 607 22.50 -13.20 32.37
C THR A 607 21.22 -13.94 32.78
N SER A 608 20.16 -13.19 33.11
CA SER A 608 18.85 -13.72 33.49
C SER A 608 17.95 -13.90 32.27
N ASN A 609 17.20 -15.01 32.26
CA ASN A 609 16.11 -15.26 31.31
C ASN A 609 14.78 -14.60 31.75
N ARG A 610 14.82 -13.71 32.74
CA ARG A 610 13.64 -13.01 33.27
C ARG A 610 13.99 -11.59 33.74
N ILE A 611 13.10 -10.65 33.44
CA ILE A 611 13.08 -9.29 33.98
C ILE A 611 11.76 -9.11 34.71
N SER A 612 11.81 -8.91 36.03
CA SER A 612 10.61 -8.84 36.87
C SER A 612 10.88 -8.07 38.16
N GLY A 613 9.89 -7.31 38.61
CA GLY A 613 9.84 -6.73 39.95
C GLY A 613 8.77 -7.37 40.82
N SER A 614 8.58 -6.82 42.03
CA SER A 614 7.51 -7.22 42.96
C SER A 614 6.11 -7.00 42.40
N ASP A 615 5.96 -6.02 41.51
CA ASP A 615 4.73 -5.72 40.78
C ASP A 615 5.03 -5.20 39.37
N ARG A 616 3.99 -4.71 38.69
CA ARG A 616 4.07 -4.14 37.34
C ARG A 616 4.92 -2.87 37.26
N ILE A 617 4.89 -2.02 38.29
CA ILE A 617 5.66 -0.78 38.34
C ILE A 617 7.12 -1.13 38.47
N HIS A 618 7.48 -1.98 39.42
CA HIS A 618 8.86 -2.41 39.64
C HIS A 618 9.40 -3.20 38.44
N THR A 619 8.58 -4.00 37.77
CA THR A 619 8.96 -4.66 36.51
C THR A 619 9.31 -3.63 35.43
N ALA A 620 8.54 -2.55 35.30
CA ALA A 620 8.85 -1.45 34.38
C ALA A 620 10.16 -0.72 34.75
N LEU A 621 10.45 -0.53 36.04
CA LEU A 621 11.71 0.07 36.50
C LEU A 621 12.91 -0.81 36.12
N GLU A 622 12.82 -2.12 36.34
CA GLU A 622 13.85 -3.10 35.96
C GLU A 622 14.07 -3.15 34.43
N ILE A 623 12.99 -3.12 33.65
CA ILE A 623 13.05 -3.03 32.18
C ILE A 623 13.77 -1.75 31.76
N ALA A 624 13.43 -0.60 32.35
CA ALA A 624 14.03 0.69 32.00
C ALA A 624 15.53 0.73 32.30
N GLN A 625 15.96 0.23 33.46
CA GLN A 625 17.39 0.19 33.82
C GLN A 625 18.19 -0.74 32.90
N LYS A 626 17.61 -1.87 32.47
CA LYS A 626 18.25 -2.80 31.51
C LYS A 626 18.29 -2.25 30.09
N ALA A 627 17.25 -1.54 29.67
CA ALA A 627 17.16 -0.91 28.35
C ALA A 627 18.10 0.30 28.24
N PHE A 628 18.21 1.09 29.32
CA PHE A 628 18.95 2.36 29.36
C PHE A 628 20.00 2.39 30.49
N PRO A 629 21.00 1.49 30.47
CA PRO A 629 22.00 1.38 31.54
C PRO A 629 22.93 2.61 31.64
N THR A 630 22.92 3.46 30.62
CA THR A 630 23.69 4.71 30.57
C THR A 630 22.83 5.96 30.77
N GLY A 631 21.54 5.77 31.10
CA GLY A 631 20.53 6.81 31.16
C GLY A 631 19.95 7.18 29.81
N THR A 632 19.11 8.22 29.80
CA THR A 632 18.44 8.73 28.59
C THR A 632 18.11 10.22 28.79
N ASP A 633 17.83 10.93 27.70
CA ASP A 633 17.40 12.32 27.72
C ASP A 633 15.87 12.48 27.78
N THR A 634 15.09 11.44 27.47
CA THR A 634 13.63 11.46 27.56
C THR A 634 13.11 10.25 28.35
N VAL A 635 12.09 10.45 29.19
CA VAL A 635 11.32 9.36 29.81
C VAL A 635 9.85 9.52 29.44
N ILE A 636 9.19 8.43 29.07
CA ILE A 636 7.73 8.38 28.92
C ILE A 636 7.12 7.83 30.21
N LEU A 637 6.12 8.51 30.76
CA LEU A 637 5.40 8.07 31.95
C LEU A 637 3.92 7.88 31.64
N THR A 638 3.37 6.75 32.07
CA THR A 638 1.94 6.46 31.97
C THR A 638 1.43 5.75 33.23
N ARG A 639 0.11 5.61 33.36
CA ARG A 639 -0.50 4.92 34.49
C ARG A 639 -0.37 3.40 34.38
N SER A 640 -0.32 2.73 35.53
CA SER A 640 -0.04 1.29 35.62
C SER A 640 -1.29 0.40 35.57
N ASP A 641 -2.47 0.97 35.75
CA ASP A 641 -3.74 0.29 36.00
C ASP A 641 -4.71 0.34 34.80
N ASN A 642 -4.46 1.20 33.82
CA ASN A 642 -5.22 1.29 32.57
C ASN A 642 -4.30 1.55 31.37
N PHE A 643 -4.68 1.09 30.18
CA PHE A 643 -3.82 1.04 29.00
C PHE A 643 -4.13 2.01 27.84
N PRO A 644 -5.35 2.53 27.61
CA PRO A 644 -5.69 3.17 26.34
C PRO A 644 -4.77 4.32 25.92
N ASP A 645 -4.40 5.20 26.84
CA ASP A 645 -3.50 6.34 26.56
C ASP A 645 -2.04 5.91 26.32
N ALA A 646 -1.68 4.68 26.66
CA ALA A 646 -0.33 4.16 26.53
C ALA A 646 -0.10 3.29 25.29
N LEU A 647 -1.17 2.72 24.69
CA LEU A 647 -1.05 1.74 23.61
C LEU A 647 -0.25 2.26 22.41
N ALA A 648 -0.42 3.53 22.06
CA ALA A 648 0.29 4.16 20.95
C ALA A 648 1.68 4.68 21.33
N GLY A 649 2.10 4.55 22.59
CA GLY A 649 3.29 5.20 23.13
C GLY A 649 4.63 4.58 22.71
N ALA A 650 4.65 3.30 22.30
CA ALA A 650 5.91 2.60 22.01
C ALA A 650 6.69 3.19 20.82
N PRO A 651 6.06 3.51 19.66
CA PRO A 651 6.76 4.22 18.58
C PRO A 651 7.33 5.57 19.00
N LEU A 652 6.60 6.34 19.80
CA LEU A 652 7.06 7.63 20.31
C LEU A 652 8.23 7.48 21.29
N ALA A 653 8.16 6.49 22.18
CA ALA A 653 9.22 6.16 23.12
C ALA A 653 10.50 5.80 22.39
N TYR A 654 10.38 4.98 21.34
CA TYR A 654 11.52 4.55 20.53
C TYR A 654 12.14 5.70 19.73
N LYS A 655 11.31 6.57 19.11
CA LYS A 655 11.77 7.80 18.43
C LYS A 655 12.63 8.69 19.34
N TYR A 656 12.27 8.79 20.62
CA TYR A 656 12.99 9.60 21.60
C TYR A 656 14.00 8.82 22.44
N HIS A 657 14.28 7.56 22.11
CA HIS A 657 15.20 6.70 22.83
C HIS A 657 14.90 6.67 24.34
N ALA A 658 13.62 6.47 24.69
CA ALA A 658 13.07 6.65 26.01
C ALA A 658 12.45 5.35 26.55
N PRO A 659 12.59 5.02 27.84
CA PRO A 659 11.79 3.98 28.47
C PRO A 659 10.36 4.45 28.71
N VAL A 660 9.45 3.48 28.81
CA VAL A 660 8.10 3.69 29.34
C VAL A 660 8.10 3.26 30.81
N LEU A 661 7.89 4.21 31.71
CA LEU A 661 7.70 3.98 33.14
C LEU A 661 6.23 4.01 33.51
N LEU A 662 5.90 3.37 34.62
CA LEU A 662 4.55 3.26 35.14
C LEU A 662 4.41 3.96 36.50
N THR A 663 3.26 4.58 36.73
CA THR A 663 2.90 5.20 38.02
C THR A 663 1.47 4.84 38.43
N SER A 664 1.13 5.05 39.70
CA SER A 664 -0.26 5.16 40.11
C SER A 664 -0.86 6.49 39.59
N PRO A 665 -2.19 6.57 39.35
CA PRO A 665 -2.79 7.76 38.74
C PRO A 665 -2.60 9.06 39.52
N ASN A 666 -2.62 8.99 40.86
CA ASN A 666 -2.67 10.18 41.73
C ASN A 666 -1.40 10.40 42.57
N GLU A 667 -0.47 9.45 42.53
CA GLU A 667 0.73 9.44 43.35
C GLU A 667 1.87 8.76 42.59
N ILE A 668 3.07 9.31 42.74
CA ILE A 668 4.31 8.76 42.18
C ILE A 668 5.20 8.28 43.32
N SER A 669 5.61 7.01 43.28
CA SER A 669 6.40 6.42 44.35
C SER A 669 7.84 6.96 44.36
N SER A 670 8.49 6.86 45.52
CA SER A 670 9.91 7.20 45.67
C SER A 670 10.80 6.44 44.70
N ASP A 671 10.46 5.18 44.41
CA ASP A 671 11.26 4.29 43.57
C ASP A 671 11.19 4.67 42.09
N VAL A 672 10.01 5.12 41.62
CA VAL A 672 9.85 5.70 40.29
C VAL A 672 10.68 6.99 40.19
N LEU A 673 10.58 7.88 41.19
CA LEU A 673 11.38 9.12 41.22
C LEU A 673 12.90 8.83 41.27
N GLN A 674 13.33 7.82 42.02
CA GLN A 674 14.72 7.40 42.08
C GLN A 674 15.20 6.85 40.73
N THR A 675 14.38 6.05 40.06
CA THR A 675 14.69 5.55 38.71
C THR A 675 14.77 6.69 37.71
N ILE A 676 13.88 7.70 37.78
CA ILE A 676 13.97 8.90 36.94
C ILE A 676 15.28 9.65 37.21
N ARG A 677 15.69 9.82 38.47
CA ARG A 677 16.99 10.44 38.79
C ARG A 677 18.18 9.63 38.26
N TYR A 678 18.11 8.31 38.32
CA TYR A 678 19.12 7.42 37.75
C TYR A 678 19.23 7.57 36.23
N LEU A 679 18.09 7.62 35.54
CA LEU A 679 18.04 7.84 34.09
C LEU A 679 18.48 9.26 33.70
N ALA A 680 18.28 10.22 34.61
CA ALA A 680 18.61 11.65 34.50
C ALA A 680 18.09 12.30 33.20
N PRO A 681 16.79 12.24 32.88
CA PRO A 681 16.26 12.80 31.65
C PRO A 681 16.28 14.32 31.64
N LYS A 682 16.38 14.90 30.44
CA LYS A 682 16.15 16.33 30.19
C LYS A 682 14.65 16.63 30.06
N ARG A 683 13.87 15.65 29.59
CA ARG A 683 12.43 15.75 29.36
C ARG A 683 11.67 14.53 29.87
N ILE A 684 10.47 14.77 30.40
CA ILE A 684 9.51 13.71 30.75
C ILE A 684 8.22 13.96 29.98
N ILE A 685 7.74 12.94 29.28
CA ILE A 685 6.48 12.97 28.53
C ILE A 685 5.44 12.14 29.30
N ILE A 686 4.38 12.78 29.78
CA ILE A 686 3.25 12.10 30.38
C ILE A 686 2.25 11.74 29.29
N LEU A 687 1.85 10.47 29.20
CA LEU A 687 0.77 10.03 28.32
C LEU A 687 -0.56 9.97 29.09
N GLY A 688 -1.58 10.61 28.52
CA GLY A 688 -2.93 10.66 29.09
C GLY A 688 -3.23 11.92 29.89
N GLY A 689 -4.53 12.21 30.02
CA GLY A 689 -5.04 13.43 30.68
C GLY A 689 -4.78 13.46 32.19
N THR A 690 -5.22 14.51 32.86
CA THR A 690 -5.08 14.65 34.33
C THR A 690 -5.86 13.59 35.11
N GLY A 691 -6.91 12.99 34.51
CA GLY A 691 -7.59 11.82 35.07
C GLY A 691 -6.83 10.50 34.91
N ALA A 692 -5.85 10.45 34.00
CA ALA A 692 -4.96 9.29 33.84
C ALA A 692 -3.73 9.40 34.75
N VAL A 693 -3.08 10.56 34.72
CA VAL A 693 -1.94 10.90 35.59
C VAL A 693 -2.16 12.32 36.11
N SER A 694 -2.37 12.48 37.41
CA SER A 694 -2.79 13.72 38.03
C SER A 694 -1.81 14.89 37.85
N SER A 695 -2.31 16.11 38.05
CA SER A 695 -1.46 17.31 38.11
C SER A 695 -0.49 17.29 39.29
N SER A 696 -0.81 16.58 40.38
CA SER A 696 0.12 16.40 41.51
C SER A 696 1.34 15.57 41.10
N VAL A 697 1.14 14.45 40.39
CA VAL A 697 2.24 13.65 39.83
C VAL A 697 3.07 14.49 38.87
N GLN A 698 2.43 15.24 37.98
CA GLN A 698 3.13 16.16 37.07
C GLN A 698 3.99 17.20 37.82
N SER A 699 3.47 17.78 38.90
CA SER A 699 4.19 18.77 39.70
C SER A 699 5.43 18.19 40.39
N GLU A 700 5.38 16.92 40.82
CA GLU A 700 6.56 16.23 41.36
C GLU A 700 7.62 15.99 40.28
N LEU A 701 7.21 15.60 39.08
CA LEU A 701 8.11 15.36 37.94
C LEU A 701 8.80 16.63 37.44
N GLN A 702 8.10 17.77 37.49
CA GLN A 702 8.63 19.09 37.10
C GLN A 702 9.82 19.55 37.95
N LYS A 703 9.99 18.97 39.14
CA LYS A 703 11.17 19.21 39.99
C LYS A 703 12.43 18.52 39.46
N LEU A 704 12.29 17.56 38.55
CA LEU A 704 13.39 16.73 38.03
C LEU A 704 13.79 17.09 36.59
N ALA A 705 12.84 17.39 35.72
CA ALA A 705 13.07 17.65 34.31
C ALA A 705 11.95 18.49 33.67
N TYR A 706 12.12 18.91 32.41
CA TYR A 706 11.05 19.57 31.65
C TYR A 706 9.92 18.57 31.37
N VAL A 707 8.69 18.90 31.77
CA VAL A 707 7.55 17.98 31.63
C VAL A 707 6.58 18.47 30.57
N THR A 708 6.27 17.58 29.62
CA THR A 708 5.21 17.76 28.62
C THR A 708 4.14 16.70 28.82
N ARG A 709 2.88 17.04 28.54
CA ARG A 709 1.78 16.09 28.56
C ARG A 709 1.22 15.91 27.14
N VAL A 710 1.03 14.66 26.76
CA VAL A 710 0.40 14.26 25.49
C VAL A 710 -0.88 13.55 25.85
N ALA A 711 -2.01 14.23 25.64
CA ALA A 711 -3.31 13.78 26.06
C ALA A 711 -4.36 14.40 25.16
N GLY A 712 -5.41 13.64 24.89
CA GLY A 712 -6.67 14.18 24.42
C GLY A 712 -7.81 13.90 25.39
N GLU A 713 -9.02 14.30 25.01
CA GLU A 713 -10.24 14.03 25.78
C GLU A 713 -10.61 12.55 25.81
N THR A 714 -10.14 11.80 24.82
CA THR A 714 -10.41 10.39 24.56
C THR A 714 -9.12 9.63 24.26
N ARG A 715 -9.17 8.30 24.32
CA ARG A 715 -8.03 7.45 23.89
C ARG A 715 -7.63 7.68 22.42
N TYR A 716 -8.61 8.01 21.57
CA TYR A 716 -8.42 8.27 20.14
C TYR A 716 -7.68 9.59 19.92
N THR A 717 -8.10 10.65 20.60
CA THR A 717 -7.39 11.95 20.58
C THR A 717 -5.98 11.83 21.20
N THR A 718 -5.77 11.05 22.26
CA THR A 718 -4.42 10.78 22.80
C THR A 718 -3.54 10.06 21.76
N ALA A 719 -4.05 9.00 21.12
CA ALA A 719 -3.32 8.28 20.07
C ALA A 719 -3.00 9.19 18.87
N SER A 720 -3.95 10.05 18.47
CA SER A 720 -3.76 11.06 17.43
C SER A 720 -2.63 12.04 17.77
N ALA A 721 -2.61 12.55 19.01
CA ALA A 721 -1.56 13.46 19.47
C ALA A 721 -0.18 12.77 19.55
N ILE A 722 -0.13 11.48 19.87
CA ILE A 722 1.09 10.69 19.82
C ILE A 722 1.57 10.53 18.37
N ALA A 723 0.66 10.22 17.45
CA ALA A 723 0.96 10.07 16.04
C ALA A 723 1.47 11.38 15.41
N ASP A 724 0.90 12.52 15.79
CA ASP A 724 1.39 13.86 15.41
C ASP A 724 2.84 14.11 15.85
N LEU A 725 3.18 13.75 17.08
CA LEU A 725 4.55 13.90 17.59
C LEU A 725 5.53 12.91 16.96
N LEU A 726 5.05 11.73 16.57
CA LEU A 726 5.82 10.78 15.79
C LEU A 726 6.12 11.37 14.40
N GLY A 727 5.13 11.97 13.76
CA GLY A 727 5.27 12.74 12.52
C GLY A 727 5.57 11.90 11.27
N THR A 728 5.53 10.57 11.40
CA THR A 728 5.65 9.66 10.26
C THR A 728 4.39 9.75 9.42
N THR A 729 4.56 9.95 8.11
CA THR A 729 3.44 10.02 7.15
C THR A 729 3.35 8.76 6.31
N GLY A 730 2.25 8.57 5.57
CA GLY A 730 2.13 7.50 4.57
C GLY A 730 1.75 6.13 5.14
N GLN A 731 2.05 5.81 6.39
CA GLN A 731 1.70 4.52 6.96
C GLN A 731 1.16 4.69 8.38
N ALA A 732 0.24 3.81 8.78
CA ALA A 732 -0.22 3.69 10.15
C ALA A 732 -0.59 2.25 10.49
N VAL A 733 -0.63 1.95 11.78
CA VAL A 733 -1.21 0.72 12.32
C VAL A 733 -2.55 1.08 12.95
N LEU A 734 -3.62 0.38 12.60
CA LEU A 734 -4.93 0.49 13.24
C LEU A 734 -5.20 -0.72 14.13
N VAL A 735 -5.54 -0.46 15.38
CA VAL A 735 -5.84 -1.50 16.38
C VAL A 735 -7.11 -1.20 17.16
N ASN A 736 -7.76 -2.25 17.68
CA ASN A 736 -8.94 -2.09 18.51
C ASN A 736 -8.60 -1.37 19.83
N SER A 737 -9.42 -0.40 20.20
CA SER A 737 -9.19 0.47 21.36
C SER A 737 -9.59 -0.16 22.69
N SER A 738 -10.45 -1.18 22.66
CA SER A 738 -11.01 -1.88 23.83
C SER A 738 -10.25 -3.15 24.18
N ASN A 739 -9.39 -3.65 23.28
CA ASN A 739 -8.60 -4.86 23.45
C ASN A 739 -7.10 -4.58 23.21
N PHE A 740 -6.30 -4.66 24.27
CA PHE A 740 -4.87 -4.36 24.22
C PHE A 740 -3.95 -5.37 23.50
N PRO A 741 -4.21 -6.70 23.45
CA PRO A 741 -3.22 -7.67 22.97
C PRO A 741 -2.77 -7.42 21.53
N ASP A 742 -3.68 -7.06 20.64
CA ASP A 742 -3.38 -6.78 19.23
C ASP A 742 -2.45 -5.56 19.13
N ALA A 743 -2.77 -4.48 19.84
CA ALA A 743 -1.94 -3.28 19.92
C ALA A 743 -0.52 -3.55 20.46
N ILE A 744 -0.40 -4.34 21.52
CA ILE A 744 0.91 -4.61 22.12
C ILE A 744 1.74 -5.58 21.28
N SER A 745 1.09 -6.51 20.58
CA SER A 745 1.81 -7.43 19.70
C SER A 745 2.59 -6.71 18.59
N GLU A 746 2.04 -5.62 18.06
CA GLU A 746 2.66 -4.81 17.00
C GLU A 746 3.52 -3.65 17.54
N ALA A 747 3.56 -3.43 18.86
CA ALA A 747 4.19 -2.23 19.44
C ALA A 747 5.68 -2.09 19.14
N SER A 748 6.44 -3.19 19.16
CA SER A 748 7.87 -3.21 18.87
C SER A 748 8.16 -3.02 17.38
N ALA A 749 7.40 -3.69 16.53
CA ALA A 749 7.53 -3.59 15.08
C ALA A 749 7.14 -2.20 14.57
N ALA A 750 5.99 -1.67 15.00
CA ALA A 750 5.57 -0.30 14.73
C ALA A 750 6.64 0.71 15.18
N ALA A 751 7.30 0.48 16.32
CA ALA A 751 8.39 1.33 16.79
C ALA A 751 9.63 1.26 15.89
N ILE A 752 10.08 0.07 15.50
CA ILE A 752 11.22 -0.12 14.58
C ILE A 752 10.92 0.48 13.20
N GLN A 753 9.69 0.36 12.72
CA GLN A 753 9.23 0.83 11.41
C GLN A 753 8.82 2.31 11.44
N GLY A 754 8.67 2.90 12.63
CA GLY A 754 8.20 4.26 12.81
C GLY A 754 6.73 4.49 12.49
N LYS A 755 5.91 3.44 12.46
CA LYS A 755 4.49 3.55 12.17
C LYS A 755 3.72 4.06 13.40
N PRO A 756 2.87 5.09 13.27
CA PRO A 756 1.96 5.50 14.33
C PRO A 756 0.91 4.42 14.57
N ILE A 757 0.57 4.17 15.82
CA ILE A 757 -0.54 3.29 16.21
C ILE A 757 -1.77 4.17 16.46
N LEU A 758 -2.81 3.99 15.66
CA LEU A 758 -4.12 4.62 15.76
C LEU A 758 -5.14 3.63 16.33
N LEU A 759 -6.18 4.15 16.98
CA LEU A 759 -7.17 3.34 17.69
C LEU A 759 -8.55 3.42 17.02
N THR A 760 -9.31 2.33 17.04
CA THR A 760 -10.72 2.28 16.61
C THR A 760 -11.59 1.55 17.64
N PRO A 761 -12.88 1.91 17.83
CA PRO A 761 -13.87 1.07 18.51
C PRO A 761 -13.95 -0.37 17.96
N GLY A 762 -13.63 -0.57 16.68
CA GLY A 762 -13.62 -1.85 15.98
C GLY A 762 -14.74 -2.01 14.96
N ASP A 763 -15.78 -1.20 15.02
CA ASP A 763 -16.93 -1.24 14.09
C ASP A 763 -17.12 0.02 13.26
N SER A 764 -16.33 1.07 13.52
CA SER A 764 -16.38 2.38 12.87
C SER A 764 -15.05 3.12 13.11
N LEU A 765 -14.69 4.09 12.26
CA LEU A 765 -13.65 5.06 12.60
C LEU A 765 -14.25 6.17 13.46
N THR A 766 -13.46 6.69 14.40
CA THR A 766 -13.82 7.95 15.06
C THR A 766 -13.29 9.11 14.22
N SER A 767 -13.94 10.27 14.31
CA SER A 767 -13.52 11.46 13.57
C SER A 767 -12.06 11.85 13.86
N GLU A 768 -11.55 11.58 15.07
CA GLU A 768 -10.14 11.76 15.42
C GLU A 768 -9.19 10.85 14.64
N THR A 769 -9.54 9.57 14.55
CA THR A 769 -8.73 8.57 13.85
C THR A 769 -8.73 8.86 12.35
N GLU A 770 -9.89 9.16 11.78
CA GLU A 770 -9.98 9.62 10.38
C GLU A 770 -9.15 10.89 10.14
N ASN A 771 -9.26 11.89 11.02
CA ASN A 771 -8.48 13.12 10.90
C ASN A 771 -6.98 12.83 10.98
N SER A 772 -6.56 11.87 11.80
CA SER A 772 -5.17 11.44 11.87
C SER A 772 -4.72 10.75 10.58
N LEU A 773 -5.52 9.85 10.03
CA LEU A 773 -5.25 9.19 8.74
C LEU A 773 -5.07 10.23 7.63
N ARG A 774 -5.96 11.23 7.55
CA ARG A 774 -5.88 12.35 6.60
C ARG A 774 -4.62 13.21 6.83
N LYS A 775 -4.42 13.69 8.06
CA LYS A 775 -3.31 14.59 8.42
C LYS A 775 -1.94 13.96 8.23
N LEU A 776 -1.80 12.67 8.55
CA LEU A 776 -0.57 11.92 8.34
C LEU A 776 -0.44 11.39 6.91
N SER A 777 -1.40 11.72 6.03
CA SER A 777 -1.41 11.30 4.63
C SER A 777 -1.21 9.79 4.52
N VAL A 778 -1.91 9.02 5.37
CA VAL A 778 -1.74 7.57 5.45
C VAL A 778 -2.23 6.96 4.15
N VAL A 779 -1.33 6.27 3.45
CA VAL A 779 -1.61 5.56 2.20
C VAL A 779 -1.77 4.06 2.41
N GLU A 780 -1.29 3.53 3.52
CA GLU A 780 -1.27 2.10 3.81
C GLU A 780 -1.53 1.89 5.30
N THR A 781 -2.46 1.02 5.63
CA THR A 781 -2.88 0.79 7.02
C THR A 781 -2.71 -0.67 7.39
N ASP A 782 -1.85 -0.98 8.36
CA ASP A 782 -1.82 -2.33 8.94
C ASP A 782 -2.95 -2.46 9.95
N VAL A 783 -3.86 -3.42 9.75
CA VAL A 783 -4.99 -3.67 10.62
C VAL A 783 -4.68 -4.89 11.49
N ILE A 784 -4.39 -4.68 12.77
CA ILE A 784 -4.00 -5.77 13.67
C ILE A 784 -5.21 -6.26 14.46
N GLY A 785 -5.61 -7.50 14.20
CA GLY A 785 -6.77 -8.15 14.81
C GLY A 785 -7.72 -8.72 13.78
N GLY A 786 -8.45 -9.78 14.17
CA GLY A 786 -9.39 -10.47 13.29
C GLY A 786 -10.73 -9.73 13.11
N PRO A 787 -11.60 -10.21 12.20
CA PRO A 787 -12.92 -9.63 11.94
C PRO A 787 -13.82 -9.49 13.19
N GLY A 788 -13.58 -10.30 14.22
CA GLY A 788 -14.32 -10.22 15.49
C GLY A 788 -13.96 -9.04 16.40
N VAL A 789 -12.83 -8.36 16.17
CA VAL A 789 -12.40 -7.17 16.94
C VAL A 789 -12.28 -5.91 16.09
N ILE A 790 -12.06 -6.06 14.78
CA ILE A 790 -12.12 -4.98 13.80
C ILE A 790 -12.91 -5.53 12.62
N LYS A 791 -14.16 -5.08 12.45
CA LYS A 791 -15.11 -5.56 11.43
C LYS A 791 -14.54 -5.42 10.03
N GLU A 792 -15.00 -6.27 9.12
CA GLU A 792 -14.55 -6.24 7.72
C GLU A 792 -15.04 -4.98 6.99
N ASP A 793 -16.28 -4.54 7.25
CA ASP A 793 -16.86 -3.34 6.65
C ASP A 793 -16.01 -2.09 6.88
N LEU A 794 -15.32 -2.01 8.03
CA LEU A 794 -14.45 -0.89 8.40
C LEU A 794 -13.23 -0.76 7.48
N LEU A 795 -12.80 -1.84 6.84
CA LEU A 795 -11.63 -1.82 5.95
C LEU A 795 -11.89 -0.96 4.72
N THR A 796 -13.15 -0.79 4.31
CA THR A 796 -13.53 0.08 3.19
C THR A 796 -13.27 1.56 3.49
N GLU A 797 -13.22 1.95 4.76
CA GLU A 797 -12.91 3.32 5.22
C GLU A 797 -11.40 3.59 5.34
N LEU A 798 -10.55 2.56 5.14
CA LEU A 798 -9.11 2.65 5.38
C LEU A 798 -8.31 2.74 4.07
N PRO A 799 -7.24 3.55 4.04
CA PRO A 799 -6.29 3.55 2.93
C PRO A 799 -5.51 2.22 2.89
N TYR A 800 -5.68 1.45 1.81
CA TYR A 800 -5.02 0.16 1.53
C TYR A 800 -4.79 -0.72 2.76
N PRO A 801 -5.86 -1.24 3.39
CA PRO A 801 -5.74 -2.01 4.61
C PRO A 801 -5.05 -3.36 4.37
N GLN A 802 -4.08 -3.70 5.22
CA GLN A 802 -3.47 -5.03 5.29
C GLN A 802 -3.77 -5.65 6.66
N ARG A 803 -4.62 -6.67 6.69
CA ARG A 803 -4.99 -7.31 7.96
C ARG A 803 -3.95 -8.35 8.39
N ILE A 804 -3.48 -8.25 9.64
CA ILE A 804 -2.66 -9.26 10.32
C ILE A 804 -3.44 -9.77 11.54
N ASN A 805 -3.78 -11.05 11.55
CA ASN A 805 -4.62 -11.63 12.60
C ASN A 805 -4.36 -13.12 12.83
N GLY A 806 -4.93 -13.61 13.92
CA GLY A 806 -5.13 -15.04 14.16
C GLY A 806 -6.47 -15.31 14.84
N ASN A 807 -6.75 -16.59 15.11
CA ASN A 807 -8.01 -17.03 15.73
C ASN A 807 -8.16 -16.55 17.18
N ASP A 808 -7.05 -16.18 17.83
CA ASP A 808 -7.01 -15.59 19.16
C ASP A 808 -5.83 -14.61 19.27
N ARG A 809 -5.71 -13.95 20.43
CA ARG A 809 -4.64 -12.97 20.72
C ARG A 809 -3.22 -13.53 20.59
N TYR A 810 -3.04 -14.82 20.83
CA TYR A 810 -1.74 -15.48 20.80
C TYR A 810 -1.35 -15.83 19.37
N ALA A 811 -2.33 -16.27 18.56
CA ALA A 811 -2.18 -16.47 17.14
C ALA A 811 -1.95 -15.14 16.40
N THR A 812 -2.67 -14.06 16.75
CA THR A 812 -2.37 -12.72 16.21
C THR A 812 -0.94 -12.30 16.55
N SER A 813 -0.52 -12.46 17.81
CA SER A 813 0.85 -12.13 18.20
C SER A 813 1.90 -12.97 17.48
N ALA A 814 1.63 -14.25 17.21
CA ALA A 814 2.50 -15.09 16.39
C ALA A 814 2.56 -14.63 14.93
N ALA A 815 1.42 -14.26 14.33
CA ALA A 815 1.34 -13.76 12.96
C ALA A 815 2.09 -12.42 12.80
N VAL A 816 2.02 -11.55 13.81
CA VAL A 816 2.80 -10.31 13.87
C VAL A 816 4.31 -10.58 13.87
N VAL A 817 4.79 -11.49 14.73
CA VAL A 817 6.22 -11.87 14.78
C VAL A 817 6.66 -12.50 13.44
N GLU A 818 5.80 -13.30 12.83
CA GLU A 818 6.06 -13.94 11.53
C GLU A 818 6.14 -12.91 10.38
N ALA A 819 5.25 -11.92 10.38
CA ALA A 819 5.22 -10.85 9.39
C ALA A 819 6.47 -9.96 9.50
N ASN A 820 6.91 -9.65 10.72
CA ASN A 820 7.98 -8.70 10.99
C ASN A 820 9.40 -9.30 10.98
N ARG A 821 9.54 -10.60 11.26
CA ARG A 821 10.82 -11.35 11.21
C ARG A 821 11.97 -10.64 11.97
N PRO A 822 11.88 -10.52 13.30
CA PRO A 822 12.88 -9.79 14.10
C PRO A 822 14.30 -10.31 13.89
N ILE A 823 15.32 -9.45 13.83
CA ILE A 823 16.71 -9.85 13.58
C ILE A 823 17.56 -9.98 14.85
N GLY A 824 17.11 -9.41 15.97
CA GLY A 824 17.83 -9.43 17.24
C GLY A 824 18.01 -10.81 17.87
N LYS A 825 19.10 -11.02 18.62
CA LYS A 825 19.42 -12.32 19.25
C LYS A 825 18.50 -12.70 20.41
N ILE A 826 17.78 -11.73 20.97
CA ILE A 826 16.90 -11.91 22.13
C ILE A 826 15.44 -11.87 21.67
N LEU A 827 14.66 -12.92 21.94
CA LEU A 827 13.20 -12.91 21.86
C LEU A 827 12.62 -12.56 23.23
N TYR A 828 11.72 -11.59 23.26
CA TYR A 828 10.99 -11.23 24.48
C TYR A 828 9.64 -11.93 24.51
N VAL A 829 9.28 -12.44 25.69
CA VAL A 829 7.98 -13.08 25.90
C VAL A 829 7.28 -12.46 27.09
N ALA A 830 5.97 -12.27 26.96
CA ALA A 830 5.14 -11.69 28.02
C ALA A 830 3.78 -12.39 28.08
N THR A 831 3.02 -12.15 29.15
CA THR A 831 1.66 -12.68 29.25
C THR A 831 0.70 -11.97 28.29
N GLY A 832 -0.17 -12.71 27.59
CA GLY A 832 -1.28 -12.11 26.85
C GLY A 832 -2.49 -11.72 27.73
N MET A 833 -2.40 -11.93 29.05
CA MET A 833 -3.50 -11.69 29.99
C MET A 833 -3.49 -10.28 30.61
N LYS A 834 -2.34 -9.60 30.61
CA LYS A 834 -2.17 -8.26 31.17
C LYS A 834 -1.23 -7.45 30.28
N PHE A 835 -1.43 -6.14 30.24
CA PHE A 835 -0.70 -5.21 29.40
C PHE A 835 0.65 -4.67 29.94
N PRO A 836 0.86 -4.41 31.25
CA PRO A 836 1.95 -3.53 31.70
C PRO A 836 3.37 -3.98 31.33
N ASP A 837 3.65 -5.27 31.51
CA ASP A 837 4.99 -5.84 31.29
C ASP A 837 5.33 -5.84 29.79
N ALA A 838 4.35 -6.18 28.95
CA ALA A 838 4.50 -6.20 27.50
C ALA A 838 4.56 -4.78 26.90
N LEU A 839 3.75 -3.84 27.42
CA LEU A 839 3.79 -2.42 27.03
C LEU A 839 5.17 -1.80 27.25
N THR A 840 5.73 -1.99 28.45
CA THR A 840 7.03 -1.41 28.81
C THR A 840 8.19 -2.16 28.16
N GLY A 841 8.05 -3.47 28.01
CA GLY A 841 9.00 -4.30 27.28
C GLY A 841 9.03 -4.06 25.78
N GLY A 842 7.95 -3.53 25.17
CA GLY A 842 7.88 -3.33 23.71
C GLY A 842 9.00 -2.44 23.20
N VAL A 843 9.36 -1.41 23.97
CA VAL A 843 10.48 -0.52 23.64
C VAL A 843 11.83 -1.21 23.83
N LEU A 844 11.96 -2.07 24.85
CA LEU A 844 13.16 -2.89 25.04
C LEU A 844 13.33 -3.88 23.88
N ALA A 845 12.25 -4.52 23.42
CA ALA A 845 12.25 -5.39 22.25
C ALA A 845 12.68 -4.62 21.00
N ALA A 846 12.09 -3.45 20.74
CA ALA A 846 12.47 -2.58 19.63
C ALA A 846 13.94 -2.15 19.69
N ALA A 847 14.45 -1.77 20.87
CA ALA A 847 15.86 -1.40 21.09
C ALA A 847 16.83 -2.59 20.89
N ASN A 848 16.34 -3.82 20.94
CA ASN A 848 17.09 -5.03 20.63
C ASN A 848 16.74 -5.57 19.23
N THR A 849 16.15 -4.76 18.33
CA THR A 849 15.73 -5.15 16.98
C THR A 849 14.91 -6.45 16.96
N SER A 850 14.04 -6.59 17.96
CA SER A 850 13.25 -7.77 18.24
C SER A 850 11.78 -7.46 18.47
N ASP A 851 10.97 -8.51 18.65
CA ASP A 851 9.54 -8.44 18.95
C ASP A 851 9.18 -9.07 20.30
N ILE A 852 7.92 -8.89 20.68
CA ILE A 852 7.29 -9.56 21.82
C ILE A 852 6.32 -10.63 21.33
N LEU A 853 6.55 -11.87 21.78
CA LEU A 853 5.56 -12.94 21.65
C LEU A 853 4.70 -13.04 22.92
N LEU A 854 3.40 -12.81 22.79
CA LEU A 854 2.44 -12.98 23.88
C LEU A 854 2.17 -14.47 24.10
N LEU A 855 2.32 -14.94 25.34
CA LEU A 855 2.19 -16.34 25.74
C LEU A 855 0.86 -16.65 26.42
N SER A 856 0.32 -17.82 26.10
CA SER A 856 -0.89 -18.36 26.71
C SER A 856 -0.56 -19.01 28.07
N PRO A 857 -1.32 -18.70 29.14
CA PRO A 857 -1.10 -19.33 30.44
C PRO A 857 -1.52 -20.80 30.47
N GLN A 858 -2.27 -21.28 29.47
CA GLN A 858 -2.69 -22.69 29.35
C GLN A 858 -1.67 -23.58 28.63
N GLY A 859 -0.55 -23.01 28.15
CA GLY A 859 0.44 -23.71 27.32
C GLY A 859 0.54 -23.13 25.91
N LEU A 860 1.61 -23.47 25.18
CA LEU A 860 1.85 -22.94 23.84
C LEU A 860 0.82 -23.47 22.83
N THR A 861 0.27 -22.56 22.03
CA THR A 861 -0.61 -22.86 20.90
C THR A 861 0.20 -23.30 19.67
N ASP A 862 -0.45 -23.97 18.71
CA ASP A 862 0.20 -24.41 17.47
C ASP A 862 0.80 -23.24 16.68
N ALA A 863 0.13 -22.07 16.68
CA ALA A 863 0.64 -20.87 16.03
C ALA A 863 1.95 -20.39 16.67
N GLN A 864 2.02 -20.40 18.01
CA GLN A 864 3.22 -20.05 18.75
C GLN A 864 4.36 -21.04 18.52
N ILE A 865 4.07 -22.34 18.50
CA ILE A 865 5.08 -23.38 18.24
C ILE A 865 5.65 -23.19 16.83
N ARG A 866 4.80 -23.00 15.82
CA ARG A 866 5.23 -22.79 14.44
C ARG A 866 6.15 -21.58 14.32
N VAL A 867 5.72 -20.41 14.81
CA VAL A 867 6.56 -19.20 14.66
C VAL A 867 7.90 -19.36 15.39
N LEU A 868 7.92 -19.94 16.60
CA LEU A 868 9.16 -20.16 17.36
C LEU A 868 10.15 -21.01 16.56
N GLN A 869 9.70 -22.10 15.93
CA GLN A 869 10.56 -22.96 15.12
C GLN A 869 11.16 -22.26 13.90
N THR A 870 10.57 -21.16 13.42
CA THR A 870 11.10 -20.37 12.30
C THR A 870 12.17 -19.35 12.72
N LEU A 871 12.24 -18.97 14.00
CA LEU A 871 13.06 -17.84 14.46
C LEU A 871 14.56 -18.17 14.59
N GLY A 872 14.94 -19.44 14.51
CA GLY A 872 16.31 -19.92 14.71
C GLY A 872 16.80 -19.75 16.15
N SER A 873 18.12 -19.93 16.36
CA SER A 873 18.70 -19.91 17.71
C SER A 873 18.57 -18.54 18.40
N ARG A 874 17.84 -18.43 19.52
CA ARG A 874 17.65 -17.18 20.27
C ARG A 874 17.69 -17.34 21.78
N LYS A 875 18.10 -16.27 22.46
CA LYS A 875 17.91 -16.13 23.90
C LYS A 875 16.48 -15.70 24.17
N VAL A 876 15.83 -16.34 25.15
CA VAL A 876 14.45 -15.98 25.54
C VAL A 876 14.46 -15.27 26.87
N VAL A 877 13.86 -14.08 26.92
CA VAL A 877 13.71 -13.29 28.14
C VAL A 877 12.23 -13.07 28.45
N ALA A 878 11.77 -13.61 29.58
CA ALA A 878 10.43 -13.37 30.08
C ALA A 878 10.32 -11.99 30.75
N LEU A 879 9.25 -11.28 30.44
CA LEU A 879 8.86 -10.03 31.06
C LEU A 879 7.77 -10.30 32.09
N GLY A 880 7.99 -9.86 33.33
CA GLY A 880 7.12 -10.11 34.47
C GLY A 880 7.50 -11.35 35.27
N GLY A 881 6.91 -11.47 36.47
CA GLY A 881 7.17 -12.57 37.40
C GLY A 881 6.64 -13.93 36.92
N GLU A 882 6.86 -14.98 37.71
CA GLU A 882 6.41 -16.35 37.38
C GLU A 882 4.88 -16.46 37.22
N GLY A 883 4.11 -15.62 37.92
CA GLY A 883 2.66 -15.53 37.74
C GLY A 883 2.21 -14.91 36.41
N ALA A 884 3.09 -14.20 35.69
CA ALA A 884 2.82 -13.68 34.35
C ALA A 884 3.22 -14.71 33.29
N VAL A 885 4.46 -15.20 33.37
CA VAL A 885 4.99 -16.26 32.50
C VAL A 885 5.60 -17.32 33.40
N SER A 886 4.98 -18.51 33.44
CA SER A 886 5.47 -19.59 34.31
C SER A 886 6.85 -20.08 33.86
N ASN A 887 7.66 -20.58 34.81
CA ASN A 887 8.97 -21.14 34.48
C ASN A 887 8.85 -22.37 33.56
N GLU A 888 7.73 -23.10 33.63
CA GLU A 888 7.49 -24.23 32.74
C GLU A 888 7.28 -23.79 31.29
N ILE A 889 6.41 -22.81 31.05
CA ILE A 889 6.18 -22.29 29.69
C ILE A 889 7.46 -21.65 29.15
N LEU A 890 8.19 -20.89 29.99
CA LEU A 890 9.47 -20.29 29.58
C LEU A 890 10.47 -21.34 29.12
N ARG A 891 10.60 -22.46 29.83
CA ARG A 891 11.45 -23.58 29.41
C ARG A 891 10.98 -24.24 28.11
N GLN A 892 9.67 -24.31 27.86
CA GLN A 892 9.15 -24.84 26.60
C GLN A 892 9.54 -23.94 25.42
N VAL A 893 9.38 -22.62 25.56
CA VAL A 893 9.80 -21.66 24.53
C VAL A 893 11.29 -21.80 24.26
N GLN A 894 12.13 -21.86 25.29
CA GLN A 894 13.59 -22.00 25.18
C GLN A 894 14.06 -23.30 24.50
N ARG A 895 13.22 -24.34 24.42
CA ARG A 895 13.57 -25.58 23.70
C ARG A 895 13.23 -25.50 22.21
N LEU A 896 12.41 -24.54 21.81
CA LEU A 896 11.94 -24.37 20.42
C LEU A 896 12.75 -23.35 19.63
N VAL A 897 13.54 -22.53 20.31
CA VAL A 897 14.45 -21.52 19.74
C VAL A 897 15.86 -21.69 20.26
#